data_AF-A0A4D5R8W2-F1
#
_entry.id   AF-A0A4D5R8W2-F1
#
_cell.length_a   1.000
_cell.length_b   1.000
_cell.length_c   1.000
_cell.angle_alpha   90.00
_cell.angle_beta   90.00
_cell.angle_gamma   90.00
#
_symmetry.space_group_name_H-M   'P 1'
#
loop_
_entity.id
_entity.type
_entity.pdbx_description
1 polymer ?
#
loop_
_entity_poly.entity_id
_entity_poly.type
_entity_poly.pdbx_seq_one_letter_code
_entity_poly.pdbx_strand_id
1 'polypeptide(L)'
;MEYTGPNTDSGIVTNDKSPNSSENKMALTDDNTKVKFTNSNSFPVEASRNGDAKVEIENIQVAFAGMGKEELLKFANDPFWIRLRWLLFFLFWLLWLAMLVGAIVIIVLAPRCAPLPVLDWWQKNVIYHIYPRSFQDFNGDGVGDLKGIQSRVGHLDTLGTKSVMLGPIYQSPMKDFGYDIIDHTKIDDVFGNMTDFEQLIKELNDKDIKLIMDFIPNHTSNQSSWFDHSRKRIGNYTDYYVWRDGAEGGGPPNNWLSVFGGSAWKFDDVRLQYYLHQFYEDQPDLNLREPAVKEELQKILKFWLDKGVNGFRVDAIPHLYEDSEFRNEPPSNRPGDVNQTYDSLDHIYTTNQEETFDLLLEWRQFLDDYEANNGGGHRLLIVEAIQPLNITMKYYGNDTQKLSDFPLNFEFLKKLEKNSSGKSVEANIRRWLDAMPALSWPNWVLGTHDDRRITTRMDPELIDGLHMITMLLKGTPITYYGEEIGMLDIPVEDDEYKDPLKRDPSRSPMQWSNSTHAGFSTTQQATWLPLHANYDRLNVEQQLSEGQSHLKIYQALVKLRNQAAVTFGSLGFMNISEDVLGFSRIKKGSPGFAVLVNFGNNATKFSLNALSKITPEYNPVGAVDLAFKFPEDGTVEISSLSQSLTLPPKSRIKLNKVELNSKQAVVIKFVPNFT
;
A
#
# COMPACT_ATOMS: atom_id res chain seq x y z
N MET A 1 -28.42 28.07 21.93
CA MET A 1 -28.68 29.44 21.40
C MET A 1 -28.87 29.27 19.90
N GLU A 2 -30.06 28.93 19.42
CA GLU A 2 -31.20 29.81 19.12
C GLU A 2 -30.89 30.98 18.17
N TYR A 3 -31.29 30.75 16.91
CA TYR A 3 -32.24 31.53 16.09
C TYR A 3 -31.89 32.90 15.45
N THR A 4 -32.45 33.01 14.23
CA THR A 4 -33.02 34.16 13.50
C THR A 4 -32.10 35.11 12.70
N GLY A 5 -32.27 35.09 11.37
CA GLY A 5 -32.19 36.29 10.52
C GLY A 5 -33.46 37.15 10.66
N PRO A 6 -33.56 38.30 9.96
CA PRO A 6 -34.62 38.41 8.93
C PRO A 6 -34.38 39.40 7.75
N ASN A 7 -35.23 39.21 6.74
CA ASN A 7 -35.94 40.19 5.88
C ASN A 7 -35.26 41.09 4.82
N THR A 8 -35.64 40.80 3.56
CA THR A 8 -36.30 41.64 2.53
C THR A 8 -36.04 43.15 2.50
N ASP A 9 -35.65 43.67 1.33
CA ASP A 9 -36.44 44.76 0.70
C ASP A 9 -36.26 44.87 -0.83
N SER A 10 -37.19 45.60 -1.40
CA SER A 10 -37.69 45.70 -2.77
C SER A 10 -37.05 46.83 -3.60
N GLY A 11 -37.18 46.77 -4.93
CA GLY A 11 -36.81 47.87 -5.83
C GLY A 11 -37.33 47.70 -7.27
N ILE A 12 -38.41 48.41 -7.60
CA ILE A 12 -39.01 48.57 -8.93
C ILE A 12 -38.53 49.90 -9.54
N VAL A 13 -38.13 49.94 -10.83
CA VAL A 13 -38.24 51.13 -11.71
C VAL A 13 -38.58 50.70 -13.16
N THR A 14 -39.35 51.59 -13.80
CA THR A 14 -40.21 51.57 -15.00
C THR A 14 -39.59 51.84 -16.40
N ASN A 15 -40.26 51.29 -17.43
CA ASN A 15 -40.68 51.80 -18.78
C ASN A 15 -39.79 52.64 -19.73
N ASP A 16 -39.74 52.23 -21.02
CA ASP A 16 -40.30 52.95 -22.22
C ASP A 16 -40.21 52.06 -23.51
N LYS A 17 -41.34 51.72 -24.17
CA LYS A 17 -41.96 52.25 -25.43
C LYS A 17 -41.28 51.97 -26.81
N SER A 18 -41.92 51.06 -27.58
CA SER A 18 -42.40 51.02 -29.01
C SER A 18 -41.69 51.80 -30.16
N PRO A 19 -41.89 51.48 -31.49
CA PRO A 19 -43.08 50.83 -32.13
C PRO A 19 -42.89 49.86 -33.35
N ASN A 20 -44.02 49.17 -33.70
CA ASN A 20 -44.58 48.73 -35.01
C ASN A 20 -43.70 48.00 -36.07
N SER A 21 -44.17 47.04 -36.89
CA SER A 21 -45.47 46.38 -37.14
C SER A 21 -45.27 45.31 -38.25
N SER A 22 -45.97 44.17 -38.21
CA SER A 22 -46.72 43.58 -39.35
C SER A 22 -47.35 42.22 -39.00
N GLU A 23 -48.55 42.01 -39.52
CA GLU A 23 -49.57 41.01 -39.18
C GLU A 23 -49.33 39.58 -39.72
N ASN A 24 -49.85 38.56 -39.02
CA ASN A 24 -50.86 37.66 -39.60
C ASN A 24 -51.57 36.80 -38.52
N LYS A 25 -52.89 36.68 -38.64
CA LYS A 25 -53.82 35.96 -37.73
C LYS A 25 -53.97 34.48 -38.11
N MET A 26 -54.20 33.61 -37.12
CA MET A 26 -55.14 32.49 -37.24
C MET A 26 -55.63 32.02 -35.87
N ALA A 27 -56.96 31.95 -35.72
CA ALA A 27 -57.69 31.44 -34.57
C ALA A 27 -57.98 29.94 -34.74
N LEU A 28 -58.07 29.19 -33.63
CA LEU A 28 -58.54 27.81 -33.60
C LEU A 28 -59.88 27.74 -32.87
N THR A 29 -60.91 27.30 -33.59
CA THR A 29 -62.22 26.89 -33.09
C THR A 29 -62.40 25.39 -33.29
N ASP A 30 -63.03 24.76 -32.31
CA ASP A 30 -63.98 23.64 -32.37
C ASP A 30 -63.71 22.39 -33.24
N ASP A 31 -63.74 21.27 -32.51
CA ASP A 31 -64.60 20.10 -32.74
C ASP A 31 -64.28 19.20 -33.94
N ASN A 32 -63.81 17.98 -33.66
CA ASN A 32 -63.97 16.82 -34.54
C ASN A 32 -63.49 15.51 -33.88
N THR A 33 -64.43 14.60 -33.65
CA THR A 33 -64.20 13.20 -34.05
C THR A 33 -65.50 12.56 -34.55
N LYS A 34 -65.62 12.43 -35.88
CA LYS A 34 -66.63 11.62 -36.58
C LYS A 34 -66.10 10.20 -36.80
N VAL A 35 -66.98 9.18 -36.76
CA VAL A 35 -66.87 8.02 -37.66
C VAL A 35 -68.24 7.57 -38.19
N LYS A 36 -68.30 7.60 -39.54
CA LYS A 36 -69.13 7.01 -40.60
C LYS A 36 -70.28 6.01 -40.33
N PHE A 37 -71.36 6.21 -41.09
CA PHE A 37 -72.44 5.25 -41.41
C PHE A 37 -72.27 4.64 -42.81
N THR A 38 -72.76 3.41 -43.00
CA THR A 38 -73.10 2.83 -44.32
C THR A 38 -74.53 2.25 -44.30
N ASN A 39 -75.32 2.60 -45.32
CA ASN A 39 -76.74 2.30 -45.50
C ASN A 39 -77.06 0.84 -45.83
N SER A 40 -78.27 0.39 -45.44
CA SER A 40 -79.12 -0.44 -46.30
C SER A 40 -80.61 -0.04 -46.16
N ASN A 41 -81.27 0.10 -47.31
CA ASN A 41 -82.65 0.55 -47.52
C ASN A 41 -83.71 -0.47 -47.04
N SER A 42 -84.88 -0.02 -46.57
CA SER A 42 -86.19 -0.27 -47.21
C SER A 42 -87.41 0.18 -46.37
N PHE A 43 -88.14 1.17 -46.92
CA PHE A 43 -89.59 1.50 -46.91
C PHE A 43 -90.51 1.43 -45.64
N PRO A 44 -91.61 2.24 -45.61
CA PRO A 44 -92.18 2.83 -44.39
C PRO A 44 -93.49 2.15 -43.93
N VAL A 45 -93.88 2.37 -42.67
CA VAL A 45 -95.26 2.13 -42.22
C VAL A 45 -95.74 3.28 -41.32
N GLU A 46 -97.01 3.61 -41.54
CA GLU A 46 -97.82 4.73 -41.08
C GLU A 46 -98.00 4.86 -39.56
N ALA A 47 -98.33 6.09 -39.17
CA ALA A 47 -98.82 6.46 -37.85
C ALA A 47 -100.25 5.92 -37.60
N SER A 48 -100.50 5.37 -36.41
CA SER A 48 -101.85 5.34 -35.83
C SER A 48 -101.83 5.66 -34.34
N ARG A 49 -102.83 6.44 -33.94
CA ARG A 49 -103.10 6.95 -32.59
C ARG A 49 -103.73 5.86 -31.73
N ASN A 50 -103.22 5.67 -30.52
CA ASN A 50 -103.99 5.68 -29.27
C ASN A 50 -103.01 5.61 -28.09
N GLY A 51 -103.13 6.59 -27.18
CA GLY A 51 -102.23 6.77 -26.06
C GLY A 51 -102.57 5.82 -24.91
N ASP A 52 -101.72 4.83 -24.72
CA ASP A 52 -101.38 4.26 -23.41
C ASP A 52 -99.85 4.15 -23.38
N ALA A 53 -99.18 5.15 -22.79
CA ALA A 53 -97.73 5.14 -22.65
C ALA A 53 -97.33 4.23 -21.48
N LYS A 54 -97.01 2.97 -21.78
CA LYS A 54 -96.11 2.18 -20.93
C LYS A 54 -94.70 2.74 -21.12
N VAL A 55 -94.19 3.42 -20.09
CA VAL A 55 -92.78 3.81 -20.03
C VAL A 55 -92.01 2.59 -19.53
N GLU A 56 -91.31 1.90 -20.43
CA GLU A 56 -90.19 1.04 -20.06
C GLU A 56 -88.93 1.91 -20.00
N ILE A 57 -88.36 2.05 -18.80
CA ILE A 57 -87.09 2.76 -18.60
C ILE A 57 -85.98 1.76 -18.89
N GLU A 58 -85.34 1.89 -20.05
CA GLU A 58 -84.07 1.22 -20.34
C GLU A 58 -82.95 1.76 -19.44
N ASN A 59 -82.10 0.85 -18.97
CA ASN A 59 -80.96 1.06 -18.08
C ASN A 59 -80.07 2.24 -18.51
N ILE A 60 -80.08 3.33 -17.73
CA ILE A 60 -79.11 4.41 -17.84
C ILE A 60 -77.75 3.87 -17.37
N GLN A 61 -76.81 3.73 -18.30
CA GLN A 61 -75.40 3.46 -17.99
C GLN A 61 -74.77 4.75 -17.44
N VAL A 62 -74.67 4.86 -16.10
CA VAL A 62 -74.06 6.02 -15.44
C VAL A 62 -72.55 6.01 -15.71
N ALA A 63 -72.05 6.99 -16.47
CA ALA A 63 -70.62 7.20 -16.63
C ALA A 63 -70.05 7.90 -15.38
N PHE A 64 -69.18 7.24 -14.62
CA PHE A 64 -68.56 7.72 -13.38
C PHE A 64 -67.47 8.79 -13.57
N ALA A 65 -67.52 9.61 -14.63
CA ALA A 65 -66.50 10.60 -14.94
C ALA A 65 -67.03 12.03 -14.76
N GLY A 66 -66.35 12.84 -13.93
CA GLY A 66 -66.62 14.28 -13.81
C GLY A 66 -67.85 14.67 -12.97
N MET A 67 -68.28 13.84 -12.02
CA MET A 67 -69.44 14.14 -11.16
C MET A 67 -69.24 15.40 -10.29
N GLY A 68 -70.29 16.22 -10.20
CA GLY A 68 -70.37 17.32 -9.24
C GLY A 68 -70.50 16.83 -7.78
N LYS A 69 -70.23 17.70 -6.80
CA LYS A 69 -70.27 17.36 -5.36
C LYS A 69 -71.58 16.69 -4.93
N GLU A 70 -72.71 17.21 -5.40
CA GLU A 70 -74.05 16.71 -5.01
C GLU A 70 -74.37 15.34 -5.60
N GLU A 71 -73.94 15.07 -6.84
CA GLU A 71 -74.11 13.77 -7.50
C GLU A 71 -73.20 12.71 -6.87
N LEU A 72 -71.95 13.07 -6.58
CA LEU A 72 -71.02 12.19 -5.90
C LEU A 72 -71.53 11.77 -4.52
N LEU A 73 -72.12 12.70 -3.74
CA LEU A 73 -72.64 12.40 -2.41
C LEU A 73 -73.79 11.37 -2.41
N LYS A 74 -74.53 11.23 -3.52
CA LYS A 74 -75.58 10.20 -3.65
C LYS A 74 -75.00 8.79 -3.68
N PHE A 75 -73.83 8.60 -4.29
CA PHE A 75 -73.15 7.30 -4.38
C PHE A 75 -72.09 7.09 -3.30
N ALA A 76 -71.42 8.15 -2.85
CA ALA A 76 -70.35 8.08 -1.85
C ALA A 76 -70.84 7.70 -0.44
N ASN A 77 -72.15 7.83 -0.19
CA ASN A 77 -72.81 7.43 1.04
C ASN A 77 -73.39 6.00 0.98
N ASP A 78 -73.21 5.29 -0.13
CA ASP A 78 -73.57 3.87 -0.20
C ASP A 78 -72.76 3.07 0.85
N PRO A 79 -73.41 2.15 1.60
CA PRO A 79 -72.75 1.34 2.62
C PRO A 79 -71.49 0.62 2.13
N PHE A 80 -71.44 0.20 0.86
CA PHE A 80 -70.27 -0.45 0.26
C PHE A 80 -69.07 0.49 0.20
N TRP A 81 -69.24 1.69 -0.38
CA TRP A 81 -68.16 2.66 -0.55
C TRP A 81 -67.69 3.26 0.78
N ILE A 82 -68.58 3.40 1.76
CA ILE A 82 -68.21 3.80 3.13
C ILE A 82 -67.34 2.72 3.77
N ARG A 83 -67.77 1.45 3.74
CA ARG A 83 -67.01 0.33 4.33
C ARG A 83 -65.65 0.16 3.66
N LEU A 84 -65.59 0.26 2.34
CA LEU A 84 -64.34 0.14 1.60
C LEU A 84 -63.37 1.28 1.93
N ARG A 85 -63.83 2.53 2.03
CA ARG A 85 -62.99 3.68 2.39
C ARG A 85 -62.43 3.55 3.80
N TRP A 86 -63.26 3.17 4.77
CA TRP A 86 -62.80 2.93 6.14
C TRP A 86 -61.84 1.75 6.21
N LEU A 87 -62.12 0.65 5.50
CA LEU A 87 -61.23 -0.50 5.42
C LEU A 87 -59.87 -0.11 4.84
N LEU A 88 -59.82 0.63 3.73
CA LEU A 88 -58.57 1.12 3.14
C LEU A 88 -57.83 2.11 4.04
N PHE A 89 -58.56 3.00 4.73
CA PHE A 89 -57.97 3.94 5.69
C PHE A 89 -57.32 3.23 6.87
N PHE A 90 -58.01 2.26 7.48
CA PHE A 90 -57.43 1.47 8.57
C PHE A 90 -56.29 0.57 8.09
N LEU A 91 -56.42 -0.04 6.90
CA LEU A 91 -55.36 -0.85 6.31
C LEU A 91 -54.10 -0.03 6.05
N PHE A 92 -54.24 1.21 5.55
CA PHE A 92 -53.12 2.13 5.35
C PHE A 92 -52.38 2.40 6.67
N TRP A 93 -53.09 2.78 7.72
CA TRP A 93 -52.47 3.07 9.02
C TRP A 93 -51.87 1.83 9.67
N LEU A 94 -52.48 0.66 9.49
CA LEU A 94 -51.97 -0.61 9.98
C LEU A 94 -50.69 -1.02 9.25
N LEU A 95 -50.63 -0.89 7.92
CA LEU A 95 -49.43 -1.14 7.13
C LEU A 95 -48.32 -0.14 7.46
N TRP A 96 -48.66 1.13 7.61
CA TRP A 96 -47.70 2.17 8.01
C TRP A 96 -47.09 1.87 9.38
N LEU A 97 -47.94 1.53 10.37
CA LEU A 97 -47.48 1.14 11.69
C LEU A 97 -46.64 -0.14 11.66
N ALA A 98 -47.04 -1.14 10.86
CA ALA A 98 -46.27 -2.38 10.67
C ALA A 98 -44.90 -2.11 10.03
N MET A 99 -44.82 -1.19 9.06
CA MET A 99 -43.54 -0.75 8.48
C MET A 99 -42.67 -0.03 9.50
N LEU A 100 -43.25 0.87 10.31
CA LEU A 100 -42.52 1.59 11.36
C LEU A 100 -41.99 0.62 12.43
N VAL A 101 -42.84 -0.30 12.92
CA VAL A 101 -42.44 -1.34 13.85
C VAL A 101 -41.37 -2.23 13.24
N GLY A 102 -41.53 -2.64 11.97
CA GLY A 102 -40.52 -3.40 11.24
C GLY A 102 -39.18 -2.67 11.17
N ALA A 103 -39.16 -1.38 10.85
CA ALA A 103 -37.95 -0.57 10.84
C ALA A 103 -37.30 -0.47 12.23
N ILE A 104 -38.08 -0.24 13.29
CA ILE A 104 -37.59 -0.20 14.67
C ILE A 104 -37.01 -1.56 15.07
N VAL A 105 -37.71 -2.65 14.77
CA VAL A 105 -37.26 -4.02 15.07
C VAL A 105 -35.95 -4.31 14.34
N ILE A 106 -35.81 -3.94 13.07
CA ILE A 106 -34.54 -4.07 12.34
C ILE A 106 -33.45 -3.26 13.01
N ILE A 107 -33.68 -2.01 13.41
CA ILE A 107 -32.66 -1.17 14.06
C ILE A 107 -32.25 -1.72 15.43
N VAL A 108 -33.20 -2.22 16.23
CA VAL A 108 -32.96 -2.71 17.59
C VAL A 108 -32.33 -4.11 17.58
N LEU A 109 -32.76 -4.98 16.67
CA LEU A 109 -32.28 -6.37 16.59
C LEU A 109 -31.10 -6.55 15.64
N ALA A 110 -30.84 -5.61 14.73
CA ALA A 110 -29.63 -5.67 13.92
C ALA A 110 -28.42 -5.60 14.86
N PRO A 111 -27.55 -6.63 14.85
CA PRO A 111 -26.34 -6.56 15.65
C PRO A 111 -25.56 -5.33 15.22
N ARG A 112 -25.17 -4.48 16.19
CA ARG A 112 -24.25 -3.38 15.92
C ARG A 112 -23.02 -3.98 15.25
N CYS A 113 -22.74 -3.61 14.00
CA CYS A 113 -21.46 -3.97 13.40
C CYS A 113 -20.38 -3.45 14.35
N ALA A 114 -19.50 -4.33 14.83
CA ALA A 114 -18.33 -3.87 15.56
C ALA A 114 -17.62 -2.84 14.65
N PRO A 115 -17.32 -1.63 15.14
CA PRO A 115 -16.56 -0.67 14.35
C PRO A 115 -15.27 -1.36 13.92
N LEU A 116 -14.93 -1.23 12.64
CA LEU A 116 -13.67 -1.79 12.15
C LEU A 116 -12.53 -1.14 12.94
N PRO A 117 -11.47 -1.91 13.27
CA PRO A 117 -10.30 -1.33 13.90
C PRO A 117 -9.78 -0.19 13.01
N VAL A 118 -9.49 0.95 13.63
CA VAL A 118 -8.92 2.10 12.92
C VAL A 118 -7.47 1.74 12.60
N LEU A 119 -7.21 1.42 11.34
CA LEU A 119 -5.85 1.21 10.86
C LEU A 119 -5.18 2.55 10.57
N ASP A 120 -3.91 2.65 10.92
CA ASP A 120 -3.06 3.80 10.59
C ASP A 120 -2.73 3.84 9.10
N TRP A 121 -2.22 4.99 8.64
CA TRP A 121 -1.83 5.20 7.25
C TRP A 121 -0.81 4.16 6.77
N TRP A 122 0.17 3.83 7.61
CA TRP A 122 1.25 2.89 7.28
C TRP A 122 0.79 1.43 7.17
N GLN A 123 -0.33 1.07 7.81
CA GLN A 123 -0.91 -0.28 7.73
C GLN A 123 -1.72 -0.49 6.45
N LYS A 124 -2.26 0.60 5.87
CA LYS A 124 -3.08 0.57 4.66
C LYS A 124 -2.22 0.73 3.40
N ASN A 125 -1.33 1.71 3.45
CA ASN A 125 -0.59 2.18 2.29
C ASN A 125 0.43 1.15 1.81
N VAL A 126 0.80 1.26 0.54
CA VAL A 126 2.02 0.67 0.01
C VAL A 126 3.17 1.62 0.29
N ILE A 127 4.29 1.09 0.78
CA ILE A 127 5.54 1.86 0.94
C ILE A 127 6.37 1.68 -0.32
N TYR A 128 6.67 2.77 -1.01
CA TYR A 128 7.51 2.79 -2.21
C TYR A 128 8.91 3.28 -1.85
N HIS A 129 9.91 2.42 -2.00
CA HIS A 129 11.30 2.66 -1.64
C HIS A 129 12.07 3.25 -2.83
N ILE A 130 12.47 4.51 -2.69
CA ILE A 130 13.21 5.27 -3.69
C ILE A 130 14.69 5.28 -3.32
N TYR A 131 15.53 4.86 -4.27
CA TYR A 131 16.98 5.10 -4.23
C TYR A 131 17.29 6.43 -4.96
N PRO A 132 17.60 7.53 -4.23
CA PRO A 132 17.58 8.89 -4.79
C PRO A 132 18.44 9.03 -6.05
N ARG A 133 19.66 8.50 -6.00
CA ARG A 133 20.68 8.60 -7.05
C ARG A 133 20.25 8.04 -8.41
N SER A 134 19.23 7.19 -8.45
CA SER A 134 18.76 6.50 -9.67
C SER A 134 17.30 6.72 -10.01
N PHE A 135 16.59 7.58 -9.27
CA PHE A 135 15.17 7.76 -9.52
C PHE A 135 14.89 8.75 -10.66
N GLN A 136 15.44 9.95 -10.60
CA GLN A 136 15.33 10.95 -11.67
C GLN A 136 16.42 12.02 -11.48
N ASP A 137 17.20 12.27 -12.53
CA ASP A 137 18.11 13.42 -12.64
C ASP A 137 17.35 14.59 -13.27
N PHE A 138 17.34 15.74 -12.59
CA PHE A 138 16.68 16.95 -13.09
C PHE A 138 17.67 17.96 -13.67
N ASN A 139 18.91 17.99 -13.19
CA ASN A 139 19.90 19.01 -13.55
C ASN A 139 20.79 18.60 -14.75
N GLY A 140 20.77 17.32 -15.15
CA GLY A 140 21.52 16.76 -16.27
C GLY A 140 22.98 16.39 -15.95
N ASP A 141 23.33 16.15 -14.69
CA ASP A 141 24.68 15.73 -14.27
C ASP A 141 24.89 14.19 -14.29
N GLY A 142 23.84 13.43 -14.58
CA GLY A 142 23.84 11.98 -14.64
C GLY A 142 23.52 11.29 -13.31
N VAL A 143 23.15 12.04 -12.27
CA VAL A 143 22.79 11.56 -10.93
C VAL A 143 21.40 12.05 -10.53
N GLY A 144 20.61 11.17 -9.92
CA GLY A 144 19.27 11.52 -9.46
C GLY A 144 19.28 12.47 -8.25
N ASP A 145 18.32 13.40 -8.22
CA ASP A 145 18.27 14.50 -7.26
C ASP A 145 16.85 14.76 -6.70
N LEU A 146 16.72 15.60 -5.67
CA LEU A 146 15.45 15.87 -4.99
C LEU A 146 14.41 16.54 -5.89
N LYS A 147 14.83 17.41 -6.82
CA LYS A 147 13.91 18.02 -7.80
C LYS A 147 13.42 17.01 -8.81
N GLY A 148 14.27 16.05 -9.16
CA GLY A 148 13.92 14.90 -9.96
C GLY A 148 12.82 14.08 -9.29
N ILE A 149 12.99 13.74 -8.02
CA ILE A 149 11.95 13.04 -7.24
C ILE A 149 10.67 13.87 -7.20
N GLN A 150 10.76 15.18 -6.90
CA GLN A 150 9.62 16.10 -6.88
C GLN A 150 8.85 16.07 -8.22
N SER A 151 9.55 16.11 -9.35
CA SER A 151 8.95 16.06 -10.69
C SER A 151 8.19 14.75 -10.98
N ARG A 152 8.47 13.69 -10.23
CA ARG A 152 7.86 12.36 -10.35
C ARG A 152 6.84 12.06 -9.26
N VAL A 153 6.52 12.99 -8.35
CA VAL A 153 5.46 12.78 -7.34
C VAL A 153 4.11 12.46 -7.98
N GLY A 154 3.81 13.04 -9.14
CA GLY A 154 2.60 12.70 -9.91
C GLY A 154 2.53 11.23 -10.35
N HIS A 155 3.69 10.59 -10.60
CA HIS A 155 3.75 9.15 -10.88
C HIS A 155 3.40 8.32 -9.64
N LEU A 156 3.94 8.67 -8.47
CA LEU A 156 3.65 8.00 -7.20
C LEU A 156 2.15 8.09 -6.85
N ASP A 157 1.56 9.28 -7.02
CA ASP A 157 0.12 9.49 -6.84
C ASP A 157 -0.71 8.62 -7.81
N THR A 158 -0.29 8.52 -9.07
CA THR A 158 -0.96 7.68 -10.09
C THR A 158 -0.83 6.19 -9.79
N LEU A 159 0.31 5.74 -9.24
CA LEU A 159 0.47 4.38 -8.71
C LEU A 159 -0.48 4.12 -7.54
N GLY A 160 -0.83 5.16 -6.79
CA GLY A 160 -1.60 5.07 -5.55
C GLY A 160 -0.72 4.71 -4.34
N THR A 161 0.60 4.87 -4.45
CA THR A 161 1.52 4.73 -3.32
C THR A 161 1.41 5.98 -2.46
N LYS A 162 0.98 5.80 -1.21
CA LYS A 162 0.72 6.90 -0.26
C LYS A 162 1.77 7.01 0.84
N SER A 163 2.88 6.30 0.66
CA SER A 163 4.05 6.33 1.54
C SER A 163 5.30 6.14 0.69
N VAL A 164 6.29 7.00 0.89
CA VAL A 164 7.62 6.93 0.28
C VAL A 164 8.64 6.68 1.36
N MET A 165 9.47 5.66 1.18
CA MET A 165 10.68 5.47 1.96
C MET A 165 11.85 5.93 1.10
N LEU A 166 12.63 6.87 1.60
CA LEU A 166 13.70 7.50 0.84
C LEU A 166 15.04 7.05 1.41
N GLY A 167 15.92 6.53 0.55
CA GLY A 167 17.31 6.25 0.90
C GLY A 167 18.05 7.52 1.37
N PRO A 168 19.27 7.39 1.92
CA PRO A 168 19.97 8.51 2.54
C PRO A 168 20.25 9.64 1.54
N ILE A 169 19.95 10.87 1.98
CA ILE A 169 20.20 12.11 1.24
C ILE A 169 21.11 13.08 2.01
N TYR A 170 21.68 12.60 3.12
CA TYR A 170 22.52 13.38 4.00
C TYR A 170 23.86 13.70 3.36
N GLN A 171 24.51 14.78 3.82
CA GLN A 171 25.86 15.10 3.40
C GLN A 171 26.80 13.91 3.64
N SER A 172 27.48 13.44 2.59
CA SER A 172 28.26 12.20 2.60
C SER A 172 29.43 12.25 1.59
N PRO A 173 30.58 11.62 1.89
CA PRO A 173 31.63 11.38 0.90
C PRO A 173 31.22 10.43 -0.23
N MET A 174 30.07 9.76 -0.10
CA MET A 174 29.51 8.80 -1.06
C MET A 174 30.34 7.52 -1.22
N LYS A 175 31.13 7.11 -0.21
CA LYS A 175 31.86 5.83 -0.26
C LYS A 175 30.92 4.64 -0.14
N ASP A 176 29.84 4.79 0.62
CA ASP A 176 28.73 3.85 0.70
C ASP A 176 27.44 4.53 0.23
N PHE A 177 27.58 5.38 -0.81
CA PHE A 177 26.48 6.06 -1.51
C PHE A 177 25.43 6.74 -0.61
N GLY A 178 25.86 7.31 0.52
CA GLY A 178 25.01 8.09 1.42
C GLY A 178 24.91 7.53 2.85
N TYR A 179 25.31 6.28 3.08
CA TYR A 179 25.31 5.67 4.42
C TYR A 179 26.51 6.13 5.27
N ASP A 180 27.59 6.62 4.66
CA ASP A 180 28.73 7.26 5.32
C ASP A 180 28.47 8.77 5.57
N ILE A 181 27.78 9.12 6.66
CA ILE A 181 27.27 10.49 6.89
C ILE A 181 28.28 11.44 7.53
N ILE A 182 28.51 12.62 6.93
CA ILE A 182 29.28 13.74 7.53
C ILE A 182 28.41 14.58 8.48
N ASP A 183 27.19 14.91 8.06
CA ASP A 183 26.24 15.76 8.80
C ASP A 183 24.79 15.30 8.55
N HIS A 184 24.17 14.72 9.56
CA HIS A 184 22.79 14.19 9.50
C HIS A 184 21.71 15.26 9.31
N THR A 185 22.04 16.55 9.41
CA THR A 185 21.07 17.66 9.32
C THR A 185 21.21 18.46 8.02
N LYS A 186 22.15 18.08 7.15
CA LYS A 186 22.35 18.70 5.84
C LYS A 186 22.05 17.72 4.72
N ILE A 187 21.54 18.26 3.63
CA ILE A 187 21.39 17.54 2.36
C ILE A 187 22.72 17.57 1.63
N ASP A 188 23.09 16.46 1.00
CA ASP A 188 24.27 16.41 0.13
C ASP A 188 24.06 17.25 -1.15
N ASP A 189 25.11 17.98 -1.57
CA ASP A 189 25.05 18.84 -2.75
C ASP A 189 24.71 18.06 -4.04
N VAL A 190 25.04 16.76 -4.09
CA VAL A 190 24.66 15.87 -5.20
C VAL A 190 23.13 15.73 -5.33
N PHE A 191 22.39 15.79 -4.23
CA PHE A 191 20.93 15.66 -4.23
C PHE A 191 20.19 17.01 -4.25
N GLY A 192 20.87 18.10 -3.92
CA GLY A 192 20.32 19.45 -3.89
C GLY A 192 20.58 20.14 -2.55
N ASN A 193 19.57 20.84 -2.02
CA ASN A 193 19.69 21.54 -0.74
C ASN A 193 18.41 21.44 0.10
N MET A 194 18.43 22.02 1.30
CA MET A 194 17.29 22.00 2.22
C MET A 194 16.01 22.63 1.65
N THR A 195 16.13 23.64 0.78
CA THR A 195 14.95 24.25 0.12
C THR A 195 14.28 23.25 -0.83
N ASP A 196 15.08 22.46 -1.55
CA ASP A 196 14.56 21.44 -2.47
C ASP A 196 13.86 20.33 -1.68
N PHE A 197 14.41 19.95 -0.52
CA PHE A 197 13.76 19.02 0.41
C PHE A 197 12.41 19.55 0.94
N GLU A 198 12.36 20.80 1.39
CA GLU A 198 11.11 21.41 1.88
C GLU A 198 10.04 21.51 0.78
N GLN A 199 10.46 21.76 -0.48
CA GLN A 199 9.57 21.73 -1.64
C GLN A 199 9.06 20.32 -1.95
N LEU A 200 9.92 19.30 -1.85
CA LEU A 200 9.52 17.90 -1.99
C LEU A 200 8.50 17.50 -0.92
N ILE A 201 8.73 17.84 0.35
CA ILE A 201 7.78 17.61 1.45
C ILE A 201 6.44 18.25 1.14
N LYS A 202 6.43 19.50 0.65
CA LYS A 202 5.19 20.19 0.28
C LYS A 202 4.44 19.44 -0.83
N GLU A 203 5.12 19.05 -1.91
CA GLU A 203 4.50 18.34 -3.04
C GLU A 203 3.95 16.97 -2.62
N LEU A 204 4.67 16.23 -1.77
CA LEU A 204 4.19 14.97 -1.22
C LEU A 204 2.94 15.18 -0.35
N ASN A 205 2.95 16.19 0.53
CA ASN A 205 1.80 16.52 1.38
C ASN A 205 0.57 16.94 0.58
N ASP A 206 0.73 17.71 -0.50
CA ASP A 206 -0.35 18.11 -1.40
C ASP A 206 -1.04 16.90 -2.06
N LYS A 207 -0.38 15.73 -2.09
CA LYS A 207 -0.91 14.44 -2.60
C LYS A 207 -1.25 13.43 -1.50
N ASP A 208 -1.16 13.83 -0.22
CA ASP A 208 -1.30 12.95 0.95
C ASP A 208 -0.35 11.74 0.92
N ILE A 209 0.88 11.96 0.46
CA ILE A 209 1.96 10.97 0.46
C ILE A 209 2.84 11.24 1.68
N LYS A 210 3.04 10.21 2.51
CA LYS A 210 3.89 10.30 3.70
C LYS A 210 5.35 10.03 3.36
N LEU A 211 6.27 10.78 3.94
CA LEU A 211 7.72 10.56 3.77
C LEU A 211 8.30 9.83 4.99
N ILE A 212 9.05 8.77 4.73
CA ILE A 212 9.85 8.01 5.68
C ILE A 212 11.31 8.20 5.26
N MET A 213 12.16 8.67 6.17
CA MET A 213 13.59 8.84 5.90
C MET A 213 14.40 7.67 6.44
N ASP A 214 15.48 7.30 5.75
CA ASP A 214 16.50 6.43 6.32
C ASP A 214 17.24 7.14 7.46
N PHE A 215 17.52 6.44 8.56
CA PHE A 215 18.19 6.95 9.73
C PHE A 215 19.33 6.00 10.10
N ILE A 216 20.55 6.51 10.11
CA ILE A 216 21.79 5.75 10.29
C ILE A 216 22.44 6.20 11.62
N PRO A 217 22.08 5.56 12.75
CA PRO A 217 22.58 5.95 14.07
C PRO A 217 23.86 5.24 14.51
N ASN A 218 24.28 4.18 13.80
CA ASN A 218 25.41 3.34 14.21
C ASN A 218 26.76 4.05 14.08
N HIS A 219 26.97 4.75 12.98
CA HIS A 219 28.26 5.31 12.60
C HIS A 219 28.09 6.64 11.88
N THR A 220 29.21 7.36 11.74
CA THR A 220 29.33 8.54 10.87
C THR A 220 30.49 8.32 9.92
N SER A 221 30.68 9.19 8.93
CA SER A 221 31.93 9.28 8.18
C SER A 221 33.09 9.70 9.09
N ASN A 222 34.29 9.16 8.82
CA ASN A 222 35.55 9.65 9.39
C ASN A 222 35.90 11.10 8.98
N GLN A 223 35.14 11.70 8.06
CA GLN A 223 35.23 13.11 7.68
C GLN A 223 34.26 14.00 8.47
N SER A 224 33.44 13.42 9.36
CA SER A 224 32.54 14.19 10.21
C SER A 224 33.34 15.05 11.19
N SER A 225 32.78 16.21 11.53
CA SER A 225 33.38 17.07 12.56
C SER A 225 33.47 16.35 13.91
N TRP A 226 32.51 15.46 14.22
CA TRP A 226 32.52 14.68 15.45
C TRP A 226 33.74 13.77 15.51
N PHE A 227 34.08 13.05 14.44
CA PHE A 227 35.24 12.17 14.41
C PHE A 227 36.56 12.95 14.50
N ASP A 228 36.68 14.07 13.79
CA ASP A 228 37.88 14.92 13.87
C ASP A 228 38.10 15.51 15.27
N HIS A 229 37.05 15.98 15.94
CA HIS A 229 37.14 16.44 17.32
C HIS A 229 37.44 15.28 18.27
N SER A 230 36.82 14.11 18.05
CA SER A 230 37.05 12.93 18.86
C SER A 230 38.50 12.45 18.78
N ARG A 231 39.05 12.23 17.57
CA ARG A 231 40.45 11.76 17.42
C ARG A 231 41.47 12.72 18.02
N LYS A 232 41.17 14.02 18.10
CA LYS A 232 42.00 15.06 18.73
C LYS A 232 41.71 15.27 20.23
N ARG A 233 40.75 14.54 20.81
CA ARG A 233 40.30 14.65 22.21
C ARG A 233 39.81 16.06 22.57
N ILE A 234 39.03 16.67 21.67
CA ILE A 234 38.52 18.03 21.86
C ILE A 234 37.17 17.99 22.58
N GLY A 235 37.12 18.53 23.80
CA GLY A 235 35.89 18.73 24.56
C GLY A 235 35.09 17.44 24.77
N ASN A 236 33.76 17.57 24.68
CA ASN A 236 32.83 16.45 24.91
C ASN A 236 32.83 15.39 23.79
N TYR A 237 33.52 15.65 22.66
CA TYR A 237 33.61 14.68 21.55
C TYR A 237 34.59 13.53 21.82
N THR A 238 35.38 13.61 22.90
CA THR A 238 36.44 12.64 23.20
C THR A 238 35.93 11.20 23.21
N ASP A 239 34.72 10.95 23.72
CA ASP A 239 34.16 9.61 23.84
C ASP A 239 32.95 9.37 22.91
N TYR A 240 32.79 10.18 21.85
CA TYR A 240 31.72 10.02 20.85
C TYR A 240 31.86 8.74 20.01
N TYR A 241 33.05 8.15 19.94
CA TYR A 241 33.34 6.93 19.18
C TYR A 241 33.98 5.89 20.08
N VAL A 242 33.91 4.63 19.66
CA VAL A 242 34.51 3.51 20.41
C VAL A 242 36.02 3.47 20.14
N TRP A 243 36.80 3.94 21.11
CA TRP A 243 38.28 3.94 21.07
C TRP A 243 38.90 2.93 22.02
N ARG A 244 39.93 2.21 21.57
CA ARG A 244 40.66 1.22 22.39
C ARG A 244 42.14 1.20 22.09
N ASP A 245 42.95 0.94 23.11
CA ASP A 245 44.36 0.62 22.92
C ASP A 245 44.50 -0.75 22.25
N GLY A 246 45.60 -0.96 21.52
CA GLY A 246 45.92 -2.28 20.96
C GLY A 246 46.20 -3.33 22.04
N ALA A 247 46.13 -4.61 21.68
CA ALA A 247 46.46 -5.70 22.59
C ALA A 247 47.94 -5.63 23.06
N GLU A 248 48.26 -6.18 24.24
CA GLU A 248 49.61 -6.15 24.83
C GLU A 248 50.72 -6.74 23.93
N GLY A 249 50.37 -7.55 22.93
CA GLY A 249 51.29 -8.12 21.92
C GLY A 249 51.37 -7.36 20.59
N GLY A 250 50.70 -6.22 20.48
CA GLY A 250 50.49 -5.50 19.22
C GLY A 250 49.29 -6.01 18.42
N GLY A 251 48.78 -5.17 17.51
CA GLY A 251 47.57 -5.45 16.73
C GLY A 251 46.28 -4.93 17.39
N PRO A 252 45.11 -5.28 16.81
CA PRO A 252 43.82 -4.79 17.28
C PRO A 252 43.48 -5.29 18.70
N PRO A 253 42.53 -4.65 19.40
CA PRO A 253 42.15 -4.99 20.78
C PRO A 253 41.61 -6.42 20.94
N ASN A 254 40.89 -6.92 19.95
CA ASN A 254 40.30 -8.26 19.92
C ASN A 254 40.14 -8.76 18.46
N ASN A 255 39.54 -9.93 18.28
CA ASN A 255 39.39 -10.61 16.99
C ASN A 255 38.16 -10.19 16.17
N TRP A 256 37.46 -9.11 16.52
CA TRP A 256 36.25 -8.69 15.81
C TRP A 256 36.53 -8.38 14.34
N LEU A 257 35.60 -8.80 13.48
CA LEU A 257 35.68 -8.65 12.02
C LEU A 257 34.58 -7.71 11.53
N SER A 258 34.90 -6.88 10.54
CA SER A 258 33.93 -6.02 9.85
C SER A 258 33.01 -6.86 8.98
N VAL A 259 31.74 -6.45 8.87
CA VAL A 259 30.72 -7.03 7.98
C VAL A 259 31.22 -7.05 6.54
N PHE A 260 32.02 -6.06 6.13
CA PHE A 260 32.55 -5.92 4.78
C PHE A 260 33.96 -6.53 4.63
N GLY A 261 34.43 -7.23 5.66
CA GLY A 261 35.67 -8.00 5.67
C GLY A 261 36.85 -7.27 6.31
N GLY A 262 37.82 -8.06 6.79
CA GLY A 262 38.96 -7.57 7.56
C GLY A 262 38.64 -7.33 9.03
N SER A 263 39.60 -6.77 9.77
CA SER A 263 39.40 -6.41 11.18
C SER A 263 38.36 -5.28 11.30
N ALA A 264 37.53 -5.32 12.33
CA ALA A 264 36.64 -4.21 12.70
C ALA A 264 37.37 -3.03 13.38
N TRP A 265 38.70 -3.08 13.45
CA TRP A 265 39.51 -2.09 14.16
C TRP A 265 40.54 -1.45 13.23
N LYS A 266 40.54 -0.11 13.21
CA LYS A 266 41.51 0.68 12.46
C LYS A 266 42.32 1.56 13.42
N PHE A 267 43.64 1.50 13.31
CA PHE A 267 44.55 2.34 14.09
C PHE A 267 44.52 3.78 13.56
N ASP A 268 44.41 4.76 14.46
CA ASP A 268 44.48 6.19 14.15
C ASP A 268 45.80 6.79 14.62
N ASP A 269 46.58 7.32 13.69
CA ASP A 269 47.91 7.89 13.97
C ASP A 269 47.88 9.21 14.77
N VAL A 270 46.73 9.87 14.88
CA VAL A 270 46.58 11.11 15.66
C VAL A 270 46.23 10.79 17.11
N ARG A 271 45.27 9.88 17.32
CA ARG A 271 44.84 9.47 18.67
C ARG A 271 45.75 8.42 19.31
N LEU A 272 46.52 7.71 18.49
CA LEU A 272 47.37 6.57 18.85
C LEU A 272 46.57 5.42 19.48
N GLN A 273 45.35 5.20 18.97
CA GLN A 273 44.42 4.16 19.42
C GLN A 273 43.70 3.57 18.21
N TYR A 274 43.09 2.40 18.39
CA TYR A 274 42.15 1.83 17.44
C TYR A 274 40.76 2.43 17.65
N TYR A 275 40.05 2.71 16.56
CA TYR A 275 38.60 2.92 16.58
C TYR A 275 37.87 1.73 15.96
N LEU A 276 36.65 1.48 16.44
CA LEU A 276 35.76 0.47 15.92
C LEU A 276 35.10 0.95 14.61
N HIS A 277 34.96 0.05 13.66
CA HIS A 277 34.09 0.19 12.49
C HIS A 277 33.46 -1.16 12.16
N GLN A 278 32.13 -1.28 12.28
CA GLN A 278 31.44 -2.54 11.94
C GLN A 278 31.38 -2.75 10.42
N PHE A 279 31.48 -1.66 9.65
CA PHE A 279 31.38 -1.64 8.19
C PHE A 279 32.71 -1.18 7.58
N TYR A 280 32.73 -0.17 6.70
CA TYR A 280 33.98 0.36 6.15
C TYR A 280 34.82 1.08 7.21
N GLU A 281 36.15 1.11 7.03
CA GLU A 281 37.04 1.89 7.90
C GLU A 281 36.71 3.39 7.89
N ASP A 282 36.01 3.86 6.85
CA ASP A 282 35.52 5.23 6.76
C ASP A 282 34.22 5.49 7.54
N GLN A 283 33.64 4.46 8.16
CA GLN A 283 32.43 4.51 8.97
C GLN A 283 32.74 4.18 10.44
N PRO A 284 33.47 5.04 11.18
CA PRO A 284 33.71 4.84 12.61
C PRO A 284 32.41 4.80 13.41
N ASP A 285 32.31 3.81 14.29
CA ASP A 285 31.12 3.53 15.10
C ASP A 285 31.01 4.49 16.29
N LEU A 286 29.79 5.01 16.46
CA LEU A 286 29.43 5.88 17.56
C LEU A 286 29.35 5.09 18.87
N ASN A 287 29.83 5.68 19.95
CA ASN A 287 29.71 5.09 21.28
C ASN A 287 28.34 5.44 21.88
N LEU A 288 27.33 4.60 21.67
CA LEU A 288 25.97 4.85 22.16
C LEU A 288 25.80 4.71 23.68
N ARG A 289 26.84 4.27 24.40
CA ARG A 289 26.88 4.36 25.87
C ARG A 289 27.19 5.77 26.37
N GLU A 290 27.67 6.66 25.51
CA GLU A 290 27.86 8.07 25.84
C GLU A 290 26.52 8.84 25.74
N PRO A 291 25.98 9.37 26.84
CA PRO A 291 24.68 10.05 26.83
C PRO A 291 24.60 11.22 25.84
N ALA A 292 25.71 11.95 25.64
CA ALA A 292 25.75 13.06 24.69
C ALA A 292 25.47 12.60 23.25
N VAL A 293 25.93 11.41 22.85
CA VAL A 293 25.67 10.85 21.52
C VAL A 293 24.19 10.51 21.36
N LYS A 294 23.57 9.87 22.36
CA LYS A 294 22.13 9.57 22.33
C LYS A 294 21.27 10.84 22.21
N GLU A 295 21.67 11.91 22.91
CA GLU A 295 20.99 13.20 22.84
C GLU A 295 21.11 13.82 21.43
N GLU A 296 22.27 13.75 20.78
CA GLU A 296 22.45 14.23 19.41
C GLU A 296 21.58 13.45 18.42
N LEU A 297 21.51 12.12 18.55
CA LEU A 297 20.65 11.28 17.70
C LEU A 297 19.17 11.64 17.86
N GLN A 298 18.69 11.87 19.09
CA GLN A 298 17.32 12.35 19.32
C GLN A 298 17.08 13.75 18.74
N LYS A 299 18.06 14.66 18.81
CA LYS A 299 17.98 15.99 18.15
C LYS A 299 17.86 15.86 16.63
N ILE A 300 18.59 14.93 16.02
CA ILE A 300 18.49 14.64 14.58
C ILE A 300 17.09 14.14 14.23
N LEU A 301 16.55 13.17 14.97
CA LEU A 301 15.17 12.70 14.76
C LEU A 301 14.18 13.86 14.87
N LYS A 302 14.31 14.70 15.92
CA LYS A 302 13.46 15.88 16.11
C LYS A 302 13.56 16.85 14.93
N PHE A 303 14.78 17.13 14.45
CA PHE A 303 15.01 18.06 13.35
C PHE A 303 14.21 17.66 12.10
N TRP A 304 14.25 16.37 11.72
CA TRP A 304 13.53 15.88 10.54
C TRP A 304 12.02 15.80 10.75
N LEU A 305 11.57 15.45 11.96
CA LEU A 305 10.15 15.50 12.32
C LEU A 305 9.59 16.93 12.24
N ASP A 306 10.34 17.93 12.70
CA ASP A 306 9.97 19.35 12.62
C ASP A 306 9.87 19.83 11.16
N LYS A 307 10.62 19.20 10.24
CA LYS A 307 10.54 19.44 8.78
C LYS A 307 9.36 18.76 8.09
N GLY A 308 8.62 17.89 8.78
CA GLY A 308 7.41 17.23 8.26
C GLY A 308 7.59 15.76 7.87
N VAL A 309 8.70 15.13 8.23
CA VAL A 309 8.91 13.69 8.04
C VAL A 309 7.93 12.89 8.91
N ASN A 310 7.39 11.80 8.36
CA ASN A 310 6.34 10.99 9.00
C ASN A 310 6.86 9.71 9.64
N GLY A 311 8.16 9.42 9.56
CA GLY A 311 8.76 8.27 10.19
C GLY A 311 10.18 8.01 9.73
N PHE A 312 10.78 6.98 10.32
CA PHE A 312 12.16 6.60 10.07
C PHE A 312 12.29 5.11 9.81
N ARG A 313 13.19 4.76 8.91
CA ARG A 313 13.77 3.43 8.77
C ARG A 313 15.14 3.47 9.46
N VAL A 314 15.34 2.67 10.49
CA VAL A 314 16.62 2.62 11.21
C VAL A 314 17.50 1.55 10.58
N ASP A 315 18.61 1.99 10.00
CA ASP A 315 19.59 1.14 9.35
C ASP A 315 20.51 0.44 10.37
N ALA A 316 20.99 -0.75 10.04
CA ALA A 316 22.00 -1.48 10.80
C ALA A 316 21.70 -1.65 12.32
N ILE A 317 20.42 -1.78 12.71
CA ILE A 317 20.02 -1.86 14.13
C ILE A 317 20.77 -2.94 14.95
N PRO A 318 21.17 -4.11 14.40
CA PRO A 318 21.86 -5.10 15.21
C PRO A 318 23.21 -4.64 15.76
N HIS A 319 23.85 -3.64 15.15
CA HIS A 319 25.25 -3.26 15.42
C HIS A 319 25.42 -2.12 16.43
N LEU A 320 24.33 -1.57 16.97
CA LEU A 320 24.34 -0.35 17.79
C LEU A 320 25.18 -0.42 19.09
N TYR A 321 25.35 -1.62 19.64
CA TYR A 321 26.10 -1.83 20.86
C TYR A 321 26.93 -3.10 20.73
N GLU A 322 28.12 -3.06 21.30
CA GLU A 322 29.02 -4.21 21.44
C GLU A 322 29.26 -4.55 22.91
N ASP A 323 29.90 -5.68 23.17
CA ASP A 323 30.24 -6.18 24.50
C ASP A 323 31.10 -5.19 25.28
N SER A 324 30.66 -4.83 26.49
CA SER A 324 31.36 -3.86 27.34
C SER A 324 32.72 -4.36 27.83
N GLU A 325 32.95 -5.68 27.82
CA GLU A 325 34.23 -6.30 28.18
C GLU A 325 35.17 -6.48 26.98
N PHE A 326 34.72 -6.17 25.75
CA PHE A 326 35.49 -6.26 24.51
C PHE A 326 36.11 -7.65 24.28
N ARG A 327 35.42 -8.71 24.68
CA ARG A 327 35.89 -10.09 24.56
C ARG A 327 36.00 -10.53 23.11
N ASN A 328 36.88 -11.48 22.85
CA ASN A 328 36.97 -12.13 21.53
C ASN A 328 35.68 -12.91 21.23
N GLU A 329 35.21 -12.80 20.00
CA GLU A 329 34.11 -13.63 19.48
C GLU A 329 34.57 -15.08 19.34
N PRO A 330 33.70 -16.06 19.64
CA PRO A 330 33.97 -17.46 19.37
C PRO A 330 33.92 -17.75 17.87
N PRO A 331 34.68 -18.74 17.38
CA PRO A 331 34.55 -19.21 16.00
C PRO A 331 33.19 -19.88 15.78
N SER A 332 32.59 -19.67 14.60
CA SER A 332 31.28 -20.23 14.24
C SER A 332 31.29 -21.76 14.13
N ASN A 333 32.42 -22.34 13.73
CA ASN A 333 32.62 -23.76 13.44
C ASN A 333 31.60 -24.37 12.44
N ARG A 334 30.92 -23.56 11.62
CA ARG A 334 29.96 -24.07 10.63
C ARG A 334 30.69 -24.60 9.39
N PRO A 335 30.23 -25.73 8.80
CA PRO A 335 30.85 -26.27 7.59
C PRO A 335 30.73 -25.29 6.41
N GLY A 336 31.86 -24.94 5.80
CA GLY A 336 31.91 -24.05 4.62
C GLY A 336 32.32 -22.61 4.92
N ASP A 337 32.38 -22.22 6.19
CA ASP A 337 32.83 -20.88 6.58
C ASP A 337 34.32 -20.71 6.23
N VAL A 338 34.65 -19.62 5.54
CA VAL A 338 36.02 -19.31 5.12
C VAL A 338 36.74 -18.61 6.26
N ASN A 339 37.92 -19.09 6.64
CA ASN A 339 38.69 -18.46 7.72
C ASN A 339 38.90 -16.96 7.44
N GLN A 340 38.71 -16.14 8.47
CA GLN A 340 38.88 -14.67 8.44
C GLN A 340 37.85 -13.90 7.60
N THR A 341 36.76 -14.54 7.17
CA THR A 341 35.56 -13.81 6.71
C THR A 341 34.63 -13.54 7.88
N TYR A 342 33.71 -12.59 7.72
CA TYR A 342 32.74 -12.22 8.77
C TYR A 342 32.06 -13.46 9.36
N ASP A 343 31.50 -14.32 8.50
CA ASP A 343 30.78 -15.54 8.90
C ASP A 343 31.63 -16.60 9.66
N SER A 344 32.96 -16.44 9.73
CA SER A 344 33.84 -17.36 10.48
C SER A 344 33.74 -17.23 12.00
N LEU A 345 33.02 -16.21 12.49
CA LEU A 345 32.77 -15.95 13.90
C LEU A 345 31.26 -16.04 14.20
N ASP A 346 30.93 -16.40 15.44
CA ASP A 346 29.58 -16.21 15.97
C ASP A 346 29.52 -14.85 16.65
N HIS A 347 28.76 -13.91 16.08
CA HIS A 347 28.75 -12.50 16.49
C HIS A 347 27.88 -12.22 17.73
N ILE A 348 28.18 -12.87 18.86
CA ILE A 348 27.40 -12.74 20.10
C ILE A 348 27.77 -11.51 20.93
N TYR A 349 28.94 -10.93 20.68
CA TYR A 349 29.45 -9.75 21.37
C TYR A 349 29.34 -8.47 20.54
N THR A 350 29.19 -8.55 19.22
CA THR A 350 29.09 -7.36 18.35
C THR A 350 27.72 -7.12 17.74
N THR A 351 26.72 -7.95 18.07
CA THR A 351 25.35 -7.75 17.61
C THR A 351 24.30 -7.98 18.70
N ASN A 352 23.15 -7.31 18.56
CA ASN A 352 21.92 -7.51 19.34
C ASN A 352 22.13 -7.52 20.86
N GLN A 353 23.01 -6.67 21.39
CA GLN A 353 23.14 -6.50 22.84
C GLN A 353 21.81 -5.98 23.42
N GLU A 354 21.55 -6.26 24.69
CA GLU A 354 20.26 -5.92 25.30
C GLU A 354 19.99 -4.40 25.25
N GLU A 355 21.05 -3.58 25.36
CA GLU A 355 20.96 -2.12 25.24
C GLU A 355 20.43 -1.63 23.88
N THR A 356 20.56 -2.43 22.81
CA THR A 356 19.95 -2.12 21.50
C THR A 356 18.43 -2.02 21.61
N PHE A 357 17.81 -2.93 22.36
CA PHE A 357 16.36 -2.95 22.54
C PHE A 357 15.89 -1.83 23.48
N ASP A 358 16.70 -1.48 24.49
CA ASP A 358 16.44 -0.35 25.38
C ASP A 358 16.49 0.98 24.61
N LEU A 359 17.49 1.17 23.73
CA LEU A 359 17.57 2.37 22.90
C LEU A 359 16.41 2.46 21.90
N LEU A 360 16.01 1.33 21.32
CA LEU A 360 14.86 1.29 20.41
C LEU A 360 13.55 1.68 21.15
N LEU A 361 13.39 1.26 22.40
CA LEU A 361 12.31 1.70 23.26
C LEU A 361 12.35 3.22 23.50
N GLU A 362 13.52 3.76 23.82
CA GLU A 362 13.72 5.21 24.03
C GLU A 362 13.26 5.99 22.78
N TRP A 363 13.61 5.53 21.57
CA TRP A 363 13.15 6.14 20.32
C TRP A 363 11.65 5.98 20.09
N ARG A 364 11.07 4.81 20.38
CA ARG A 364 9.62 4.61 20.25
C ARG A 364 8.84 5.56 21.15
N GLN A 365 9.26 5.69 22.41
CA GLN A 365 8.66 6.63 23.37
C GLN A 365 8.82 8.08 22.90
N PHE A 366 10.00 8.46 22.43
CA PHE A 366 10.23 9.80 21.88
C PHE A 366 9.28 10.13 20.71
N LEU A 367 9.06 9.18 19.80
CA LEU A 367 8.14 9.36 18.68
C LEU A 367 6.68 9.44 19.15
N ASP A 368 6.26 8.59 20.09
CA ASP A 368 4.90 8.64 20.68
C ASP A 368 4.64 9.98 21.39
N ASP A 369 5.62 10.48 22.14
CA ASP A 369 5.54 11.79 22.78
C ASP A 369 5.48 12.93 21.76
N TYR A 370 6.26 12.85 20.68
CA TYR A 370 6.18 13.83 19.60
C TYR A 370 4.80 13.84 18.95
N GLU A 371 4.20 12.67 18.71
CA GLU A 371 2.84 12.52 18.18
C GLU A 371 1.80 13.14 19.11
N ALA A 372 1.86 12.83 20.40
CA ALA A 372 0.92 13.34 21.41
C ALA A 372 0.96 14.87 21.52
N ASN A 373 2.17 15.45 21.38
CA ASN A 373 2.38 16.89 21.53
C ASN A 373 2.08 17.70 20.25
N ASN A 374 2.30 17.13 19.06
CA ASN A 374 2.24 17.86 17.80
C ASN A 374 1.10 17.42 16.86
N GLY A 375 0.47 16.27 17.12
CA GLY A 375 -0.54 15.68 16.25
C GLY A 375 0.00 15.26 14.87
N GLY A 376 -0.88 15.21 13.87
CA GLY A 376 -0.48 14.86 12.49
C GLY A 376 -0.30 13.35 12.23
N GLY A 377 -0.89 12.49 13.06
CA GLY A 377 -0.92 11.03 12.89
C GLY A 377 0.36 10.31 13.32
N HIS A 378 0.33 8.96 13.24
CA HIS A 378 1.41 8.07 13.67
C HIS A 378 2.76 8.39 13.01
N ARG A 379 3.86 8.33 13.78
CA ARG A 379 5.26 8.40 13.34
C ARG A 379 5.82 7.00 13.27
N LEU A 380 6.02 6.56 12.02
CA LEU A 380 6.43 5.21 11.73
C LEU A 380 7.88 4.97 12.16
N LEU A 381 8.15 3.84 12.80
CA LEU A 381 9.50 3.37 13.13
C LEU A 381 9.69 1.97 12.55
N ILE A 382 10.43 1.89 11.46
CA ILE A 382 10.84 0.64 10.81
C ILE A 382 12.28 0.36 11.24
N VAL A 383 12.63 -0.90 11.46
CA VAL A 383 14.04 -1.28 11.69
C VAL A 383 14.55 -2.26 10.63
N GLU A 384 15.80 -2.07 10.22
CA GLU A 384 16.52 -2.99 9.36
C GLU A 384 17.35 -3.96 10.20
N ALA A 385 16.91 -5.22 10.28
CA ALA A 385 17.63 -6.28 10.98
C ALA A 385 17.72 -7.55 10.12
N ILE A 386 18.91 -7.88 9.65
CA ILE A 386 19.19 -9.17 9.00
C ILE A 386 19.66 -10.13 10.09
N GLN A 387 18.72 -10.78 10.76
CA GLN A 387 18.95 -11.63 11.92
C GLN A 387 18.15 -12.94 11.81
N PRO A 388 18.52 -13.99 12.58
CA PRO A 388 17.66 -15.16 12.74
C PRO A 388 16.26 -14.77 13.21
N LEU A 389 15.22 -15.45 12.72
CA LEU A 389 13.81 -15.09 12.93
C LEU A 389 13.44 -14.80 14.39
N ASN A 390 13.92 -15.63 15.32
CA ASN A 390 13.64 -15.47 16.75
C ASN A 390 14.19 -14.16 17.32
N ILE A 391 15.32 -13.68 16.81
CA ILE A 391 15.91 -12.39 17.16
C ILE A 391 15.18 -11.27 16.43
N THR A 392 14.91 -11.44 15.13
CA THR A 392 14.14 -10.47 14.33
C THR A 392 12.79 -10.14 14.99
N MET A 393 12.10 -11.14 15.55
CA MET A 393 10.82 -10.92 16.23
C MET A 393 10.92 -10.11 17.52
N LYS A 394 12.08 -10.10 18.20
CA LYS A 394 12.28 -9.23 19.38
C LYS A 394 12.15 -7.76 19.04
N TYR A 395 12.46 -7.34 17.82
CA TYR A 395 12.36 -5.93 17.39
C TYR A 395 10.92 -5.41 17.28
N TYR A 396 9.90 -6.27 17.21
CA TYR A 396 8.52 -5.81 17.40
C TYR A 396 8.28 -5.34 18.85
N GLY A 397 8.98 -5.93 19.81
CA GLY A 397 8.67 -5.85 21.23
C GLY A 397 7.75 -6.99 21.67
N ASN A 398 6.90 -6.73 22.65
CA ASN A 398 5.94 -7.69 23.20
C ASN A 398 4.54 -7.06 23.33
N ASP A 399 3.56 -7.84 23.78
CA ASP A 399 2.15 -7.44 23.89
C ASP A 399 1.90 -6.18 24.76
N THR A 400 2.84 -5.84 25.66
CA THR A 400 2.75 -4.67 26.55
C THR A 400 3.66 -3.52 26.14
N GLN A 401 4.71 -3.80 25.39
CA GLN A 401 5.78 -2.85 25.09
C GLN A 401 6.25 -3.04 23.66
N LYS A 402 5.76 -2.15 22.79
CA LYS A 402 6.16 -2.09 21.39
C LYS A 402 7.51 -1.39 21.27
N LEU A 403 8.41 -1.93 20.44
CA LEU A 403 9.73 -1.34 20.16
C LEU A 403 9.79 -0.69 18.77
N SER A 404 9.25 -1.36 17.75
CA SER A 404 9.11 -0.80 16.40
C SER A 404 7.72 -1.08 15.86
N ASP A 405 7.34 -0.41 14.78
CA ASP A 405 6.13 -0.77 14.04
C ASP A 405 6.29 -2.12 13.36
N PHE A 406 7.45 -2.36 12.75
CA PHE A 406 7.90 -3.66 12.30
C PHE A 406 9.40 -3.64 11.92
N PRO A 407 10.12 -4.76 12.13
CA PRO A 407 11.34 -5.06 11.40
C PRO A 407 11.03 -5.41 9.94
N LEU A 408 11.87 -4.97 9.00
CA LEU A 408 11.75 -5.35 7.59
C LEU A 408 11.85 -6.87 7.40
N ASN A 409 10.92 -7.44 6.63
CA ASN A 409 10.83 -8.87 6.38
C ASN A 409 11.79 -9.33 5.28
N PHE A 410 13.09 -9.30 5.57
CA PHE A 410 14.10 -9.84 4.66
C PHE A 410 14.13 -11.36 4.62
N GLU A 411 13.55 -12.06 5.61
CA GLU A 411 13.42 -13.52 5.51
C GLU A 411 12.53 -13.90 4.33
N PHE A 412 11.42 -13.18 4.12
CA PHE A 412 10.60 -13.37 2.92
C PHE A 412 11.41 -13.14 1.66
N LEU A 413 12.07 -11.99 1.55
CA LEU A 413 12.89 -11.62 0.40
C LEU A 413 13.98 -12.66 0.09
N LYS A 414 14.81 -13.01 1.07
CA LYS A 414 16.02 -13.83 0.88
C LYS A 414 15.71 -15.30 0.58
N LYS A 415 14.54 -15.79 0.99
CA LYS A 415 14.08 -17.16 0.70
C LYS A 415 13.32 -17.30 -0.63
N LEU A 416 13.07 -16.20 -1.35
CA LEU A 416 12.53 -16.26 -2.70
C LEU A 416 13.66 -16.53 -3.70
N GLU A 417 13.73 -17.77 -4.16
CA GLU A 417 14.72 -18.22 -5.14
C GLU A 417 14.06 -18.77 -6.40
N LYS A 418 14.81 -18.91 -7.49
CA LYS A 418 14.32 -19.38 -8.79
C LYS A 418 13.60 -20.74 -8.75
N ASN A 419 13.98 -21.61 -7.82
CA ASN A 419 13.40 -22.94 -7.62
C ASN A 419 12.26 -22.97 -6.58
N SER A 420 11.79 -21.82 -6.09
CA SER A 420 10.69 -21.77 -5.13
C SER A 420 9.42 -22.40 -5.70
N SER A 421 8.75 -23.24 -4.91
CA SER A 421 7.44 -23.79 -5.23
C SER A 421 6.33 -22.99 -4.55
N GLY A 422 5.07 -23.21 -4.95
CA GLY A 422 3.92 -22.60 -4.27
C GLY A 422 3.89 -22.91 -2.78
N LYS A 423 4.24 -24.14 -2.39
CA LYS A 423 4.33 -24.54 -0.98
C LYS A 423 5.53 -23.96 -0.24
N SER A 424 6.70 -23.81 -0.89
CA SER A 424 7.86 -23.21 -0.20
C SER A 424 7.59 -21.74 0.12
N VAL A 425 6.92 -21.02 -0.80
CA VAL A 425 6.47 -19.64 -0.58
C VAL A 425 5.38 -19.57 0.51
N GLU A 426 4.40 -20.48 0.50
CA GLU A 426 3.41 -20.57 1.58
C GLU A 426 4.08 -20.78 2.95
N ALA A 427 5.00 -21.74 3.05
CA ALA A 427 5.72 -22.05 4.28
C ALA A 427 6.53 -20.85 4.79
N ASN A 428 7.12 -20.07 3.88
CA ASN A 428 7.84 -18.84 4.22
C ASN A 428 6.90 -17.76 4.79
N ILE A 429 5.74 -17.55 4.16
CA ILE A 429 4.73 -16.60 4.63
C ILE A 429 4.23 -17.00 6.02
N ARG A 430 3.86 -18.27 6.21
CA ARG A 430 3.37 -18.81 7.48
C ARG A 430 4.40 -18.64 8.59
N ARG A 431 5.65 -18.98 8.31
CA ARG A 431 6.74 -18.88 9.27
C ARG A 431 6.85 -17.48 9.87
N TRP A 432 6.74 -16.43 9.06
CA TRP A 432 6.73 -15.06 9.58
C TRP A 432 5.48 -14.77 10.42
N LEU A 433 4.29 -15.08 9.88
CA LEU A 433 3.01 -14.81 10.55
C LEU A 433 2.85 -15.56 11.89
N ASP A 434 3.35 -16.79 11.97
CA ASP A 434 3.29 -17.65 13.16
C ASP A 434 4.30 -17.23 14.24
N ALA A 435 5.42 -16.61 13.85
CA ALA A 435 6.47 -16.18 14.76
C ALA A 435 6.26 -14.78 15.35
N MET A 436 5.42 -13.96 14.72
CA MET A 436 5.15 -12.60 15.17
C MET A 436 4.46 -12.55 16.54
N PRO A 437 4.80 -11.57 17.40
CA PRO A 437 4.04 -11.32 18.63
C PRO A 437 2.57 -11.00 18.32
N ALA A 438 1.69 -11.25 19.29
CA ALA A 438 0.27 -10.97 19.13
C ALA A 438 0.05 -9.47 18.82
N LEU A 439 -1.01 -9.16 18.06
CA LEU A 439 -1.38 -7.79 17.67
C LEU A 439 -0.35 -7.05 16.78
N SER A 440 0.78 -7.66 16.44
CA SER A 440 1.79 -7.07 15.53
C SER A 440 1.30 -7.03 14.07
N TRP A 441 1.95 -6.19 13.25
CA TRP A 441 1.59 -5.98 11.85
C TRP A 441 2.68 -6.47 10.89
N PRO A 442 2.38 -7.40 9.96
CA PRO A 442 3.40 -7.94 9.06
C PRO A 442 3.73 -6.95 7.93
N ASN A 443 4.89 -7.14 7.31
CA ASN A 443 5.28 -6.47 6.08
C ASN A 443 5.89 -7.48 5.09
N TRP A 444 5.94 -7.08 3.81
CA TRP A 444 6.43 -7.93 2.73
C TRP A 444 7.37 -7.14 1.82
N VAL A 445 8.65 -7.51 1.81
CA VAL A 445 9.71 -6.88 1.00
C VAL A 445 10.00 -7.75 -0.22
N LEU A 446 9.95 -7.18 -1.43
CA LEU A 446 10.35 -7.87 -2.66
C LEU A 446 11.73 -7.48 -3.19
N GLY A 447 12.28 -6.35 -2.74
CA GLY A 447 13.58 -5.90 -3.18
C GLY A 447 14.12 -4.74 -2.37
N THR A 448 15.42 -4.52 -2.53
CA THR A 448 16.21 -3.48 -1.88
C THR A 448 17.28 -2.99 -2.84
N HIS A 449 18.05 -2.00 -2.40
CA HIS A 449 19.25 -1.53 -3.09
C HIS A 449 20.50 -2.40 -2.80
N ASP A 450 20.39 -3.41 -1.92
CA ASP A 450 21.50 -4.30 -1.56
C ASP A 450 21.38 -5.70 -2.16
N ASP A 451 20.16 -6.08 -2.55
CA ASP A 451 19.87 -7.36 -3.18
C ASP A 451 19.69 -7.18 -4.70
N ARG A 452 20.04 -8.23 -5.45
CA ARG A 452 19.69 -8.36 -6.87
C ARG A 452 18.17 -8.19 -7.05
N ARG A 453 17.72 -7.55 -8.14
CA ARG A 453 16.29 -7.33 -8.42
C ARG A 453 15.53 -8.66 -8.48
N ILE A 454 14.33 -8.69 -7.90
CA ILE A 454 13.54 -9.92 -7.79
C ILE A 454 13.22 -10.54 -9.15
N THR A 455 12.97 -9.71 -10.16
CA THR A 455 12.72 -10.12 -11.55
C THR A 455 13.93 -10.79 -12.20
N THR A 456 15.14 -10.57 -11.67
CA THR A 456 16.36 -11.27 -12.11
C THR A 456 16.65 -12.51 -11.26
N ARG A 457 16.36 -12.47 -9.95
CA ARG A 457 16.53 -13.60 -9.03
C ARG A 457 15.54 -14.74 -9.27
N MET A 458 14.34 -14.41 -9.72
CA MET A 458 13.27 -15.35 -10.06
C MET A 458 12.97 -15.30 -11.57
N ASP A 459 12.02 -16.11 -12.03
CA ASP A 459 11.53 -16.01 -13.41
C ASP A 459 10.76 -14.69 -13.59
N PRO A 460 11.09 -13.84 -14.59
CA PRO A 460 10.48 -12.53 -14.80
C PRO A 460 8.95 -12.55 -14.87
N GLU A 461 8.37 -13.63 -15.41
CA GLU A 461 6.93 -13.82 -15.55
C GLU A 461 6.18 -13.85 -14.21
N LEU A 462 6.88 -14.09 -13.10
CA LEU A 462 6.28 -14.16 -11.76
C LEU A 462 6.07 -12.80 -11.10
N ILE A 463 6.60 -11.69 -11.65
CA ILE A 463 6.53 -10.37 -10.99
C ILE A 463 5.09 -9.95 -10.63
N ASP A 464 4.14 -10.17 -11.54
CA ASP A 464 2.73 -9.88 -11.29
C ASP A 464 2.17 -10.75 -10.16
N GLY A 465 2.55 -12.03 -10.11
CA GLY A 465 2.15 -12.96 -9.06
C GLY A 465 2.73 -12.59 -7.70
N LEU A 466 3.99 -12.14 -7.66
CA LEU A 466 4.63 -11.66 -6.44
C LEU A 466 3.97 -10.38 -5.91
N HIS A 467 3.59 -9.46 -6.80
CA HIS A 467 2.78 -8.30 -6.42
C HIS A 467 1.38 -8.71 -5.94
N MET A 468 0.72 -9.67 -6.57
CA MET A 468 -0.56 -10.21 -6.09
C MET A 468 -0.44 -10.80 -4.69
N ILE A 469 0.65 -11.51 -4.38
CA ILE A 469 0.92 -12.06 -3.05
C ILE A 469 1.11 -10.92 -2.05
N THR A 470 2.12 -10.08 -2.25
CA THR A 470 2.51 -9.07 -1.24
C THR A 470 1.45 -7.99 -1.04
N MET A 471 0.72 -7.59 -2.10
CA MET A 471 -0.35 -6.61 -1.97
C MET A 471 -1.63 -7.18 -1.37
N LEU A 472 -1.92 -8.47 -1.51
CA LEU A 472 -3.19 -9.04 -1.05
C LEU A 472 -3.05 -9.91 0.20
N LEU A 473 -1.85 -10.18 0.69
CA LEU A 473 -1.62 -10.66 2.05
C LEU A 473 -2.03 -9.62 3.09
N LYS A 474 -2.24 -10.05 4.34
CA LYS A 474 -2.34 -9.14 5.49
C LYS A 474 -0.97 -8.47 5.64
N GLY A 475 -0.95 -7.15 5.86
CA GLY A 475 0.30 -6.42 6.09
C GLY A 475 0.55 -5.25 5.13
N THR A 476 1.75 -4.68 5.29
CA THR A 476 2.25 -3.56 4.50
C THR A 476 3.23 -4.05 3.42
N PRO A 477 2.89 -3.94 2.13
CA PRO A 477 3.80 -4.24 1.04
C PRO A 477 4.83 -3.11 0.88
N ILE A 478 6.07 -3.51 0.63
CA ILE A 478 7.20 -2.62 0.41
C ILE A 478 7.74 -2.91 -0.99
N THR A 479 7.62 -1.93 -1.87
CA THR A 479 8.02 -2.01 -3.28
C THR A 479 9.28 -1.19 -3.50
N TYR A 480 10.33 -1.78 -4.04
CA TYR A 480 11.52 -1.06 -4.47
C TYR A 480 11.35 -0.51 -5.89
N TYR A 481 11.87 0.69 -6.17
CA TYR A 481 11.61 1.34 -7.44
C TYR A 481 11.98 0.47 -8.65
N GLY A 482 11.13 0.48 -9.66
CA GLY A 482 11.27 -0.33 -10.87
C GLY A 482 10.62 -1.70 -10.79
N GLU A 483 10.26 -2.21 -9.61
CA GLU A 483 9.52 -3.48 -9.48
C GLU A 483 8.11 -3.40 -10.09
N GLU A 484 7.48 -2.23 -10.08
CA GLU A 484 6.15 -2.01 -10.66
C GLU A 484 6.12 -2.13 -12.18
N ILE A 485 7.27 -1.93 -12.84
CA ILE A 485 7.45 -2.16 -14.27
C ILE A 485 8.24 -3.44 -14.59
N GLY A 486 8.76 -4.13 -13.58
CA GLY A 486 9.54 -5.35 -13.73
C GLY A 486 11.00 -5.12 -14.18
N MET A 487 11.67 -4.08 -13.68
CA MET A 487 13.08 -3.83 -13.98
C MET A 487 13.96 -5.04 -13.64
N LEU A 488 14.96 -5.28 -14.50
CA LEU A 488 15.99 -6.30 -14.33
C LEU A 488 17.30 -5.64 -13.88
N ASP A 489 18.16 -6.45 -13.27
CA ASP A 489 19.53 -6.03 -12.96
C ASP A 489 20.31 -5.71 -14.23
N ILE A 490 21.16 -4.69 -14.16
CA ILE A 490 22.14 -4.44 -15.23
C ILE A 490 23.30 -5.45 -15.17
N PRO A 491 23.84 -5.88 -16.31
CA PRO A 491 25.17 -6.48 -16.32
C PRO A 491 26.20 -5.40 -15.95
N VAL A 492 27.11 -5.73 -15.04
CA VAL A 492 28.24 -4.88 -14.64
C VAL A 492 29.47 -5.76 -14.69
N GLU A 493 30.47 -5.36 -15.48
CA GLU A 493 31.75 -6.06 -15.55
C GLU A 493 32.55 -5.84 -14.25
N ASP A 494 33.43 -6.78 -13.92
CA ASP A 494 34.09 -6.81 -12.60
C ASP A 494 34.92 -5.55 -12.28
N ASP A 495 35.45 -4.87 -13.30
CA ASP A 495 36.22 -3.62 -13.19
C ASP A 495 35.36 -2.35 -13.28
N GLU A 496 34.06 -2.47 -13.56
CA GLU A 496 33.12 -1.35 -13.68
C GLU A 496 32.31 -1.10 -12.41
N TYR A 497 32.33 -2.04 -11.45
CA TYR A 497 31.66 -1.87 -10.17
C TYR A 497 32.15 -0.62 -9.45
N LYS A 498 31.20 0.23 -9.07
CA LYS A 498 31.40 1.39 -8.20
C LYS A 498 31.32 0.98 -6.74
N ASP A 499 30.52 -0.04 -6.44
CA ASP A 499 30.41 -0.62 -5.11
C ASP A 499 31.38 -1.80 -4.93
N PRO A 500 32.32 -1.75 -3.97
CA PRO A 500 33.17 -2.90 -3.65
C PRO A 500 32.41 -4.19 -3.30
N LEU A 501 31.18 -4.08 -2.78
CA LEU A 501 30.30 -5.20 -2.44
C LEU A 501 29.46 -5.70 -3.63
N LYS A 502 29.67 -5.13 -4.82
CA LYS A 502 29.03 -5.53 -6.08
C LYS A 502 27.49 -5.43 -6.09
N ARG A 503 26.93 -4.43 -5.40
CA ARG A 503 25.47 -4.19 -5.29
C ARG A 503 24.90 -3.31 -6.42
N ASP A 504 25.75 -2.71 -7.25
CA ASP A 504 25.36 -1.85 -8.38
C ASP A 504 24.25 -2.39 -9.32
N PRO A 505 24.15 -3.70 -9.61
CA PRO A 505 23.19 -4.23 -10.58
C PRO A 505 21.73 -3.85 -10.30
N SER A 506 21.33 -3.73 -9.02
CA SER A 506 19.98 -3.35 -8.61
C SER A 506 19.80 -1.83 -8.41
N ARG A 507 20.86 -1.04 -8.60
CA ARG A 507 20.88 0.41 -8.42
C ARG A 507 20.84 1.19 -9.74
N SER A 508 20.59 0.52 -10.87
CA SER A 508 20.54 1.16 -12.19
C SER A 508 19.43 2.23 -12.33
N PRO A 509 19.64 3.28 -13.13
CA PRO A 509 18.65 4.35 -13.31
C PRO A 509 17.26 3.86 -13.73
N MET A 510 16.22 4.49 -13.19
CA MET A 510 14.81 4.20 -13.47
C MET A 510 14.45 4.37 -14.96
N GLN A 511 13.65 3.44 -15.49
CA GLN A 511 13.30 3.41 -16.92
C GLN A 511 11.96 4.12 -17.18
N TRP A 512 11.99 5.42 -17.44
CA TRP A 512 10.79 6.24 -17.63
C TRP A 512 10.21 6.17 -19.04
N SER A 513 11.05 6.23 -20.07
CA SER A 513 10.66 6.21 -21.49
C SER A 513 11.72 5.56 -22.37
N ASN A 514 11.50 5.54 -23.68
CA ASN A 514 12.49 5.09 -24.68
C ASN A 514 13.46 6.20 -25.12
N SER A 515 13.39 7.39 -24.52
CA SER A 515 14.30 8.49 -24.82
C SER A 515 15.71 8.25 -24.28
N THR A 516 16.65 9.13 -24.61
CA THR A 516 18.02 9.08 -24.09
C THR A 516 18.03 8.87 -22.57
N HIS A 517 18.91 7.98 -22.10
CA HIS A 517 18.98 7.53 -20.71
C HIS A 517 17.65 7.05 -20.12
N ALA A 518 16.78 6.46 -20.94
CA ALA A 518 15.42 6.08 -20.56
C ALA A 518 14.57 7.21 -19.95
N GLY A 519 14.86 8.48 -20.27
CA GLY A 519 14.19 9.63 -19.66
C GLY A 519 14.58 9.91 -18.20
N PHE A 520 15.57 9.20 -17.65
CA PHE A 520 16.13 9.45 -16.32
C PHE A 520 16.96 10.74 -16.27
N SER A 521 17.72 11.05 -17.33
CA SER A 521 18.60 12.22 -17.40
C SER A 521 18.59 12.83 -18.79
N THR A 522 18.84 14.14 -18.88
CA THR A 522 19.08 14.86 -20.15
C THR A 522 20.56 15.03 -20.48
N THR A 523 21.45 14.46 -19.67
CA THR A 523 22.90 14.55 -19.89
C THR A 523 23.31 14.02 -21.26
N GLN A 524 24.43 14.53 -21.77
CA GLN A 524 25.07 14.00 -22.98
C GLN A 524 26.19 13.00 -22.64
N GLN A 525 26.51 12.86 -21.35
CA GLN A 525 27.57 11.97 -20.85
C GLN A 525 26.97 10.63 -20.37
N ALA A 526 27.81 9.73 -19.86
CA ALA A 526 27.30 8.56 -19.16
C ALA A 526 26.65 8.98 -17.83
N THR A 527 25.55 8.33 -17.47
CA THR A 527 24.98 8.38 -16.12
C THR A 527 25.88 7.68 -15.12
N TRP A 528 25.65 7.90 -13.82
CA TRP A 528 26.52 7.35 -12.78
C TRP A 528 26.59 5.81 -12.77
N LEU A 529 25.51 5.15 -13.18
CA LEU A 529 25.45 3.73 -13.55
C LEU A 529 24.81 3.57 -14.94
N PRO A 530 25.15 2.49 -15.69
CA PRO A 530 24.54 2.24 -16.98
C PRO A 530 23.08 1.80 -16.85
N LEU A 531 22.36 1.85 -17.96
CA LEU A 531 20.97 1.37 -18.05
C LEU A 531 20.92 -0.06 -18.59
N HIS A 532 19.84 -0.77 -18.27
CA HIS A 532 19.58 -2.05 -18.91
C HIS A 532 19.22 -1.83 -20.37
N ALA A 533 19.75 -2.68 -21.27
CA ALA A 533 19.54 -2.59 -22.72
C ALA A 533 18.08 -2.78 -23.19
N ASN A 534 17.12 -2.99 -22.28
CA ASN A 534 15.71 -3.22 -22.61
C ASN A 534 14.83 -1.99 -22.33
N TYR A 535 15.41 -0.84 -21.97
CA TYR A 535 14.62 0.36 -21.61
C TYR A 535 13.77 0.91 -22.76
N ASP A 536 14.12 0.58 -24.01
CA ASP A 536 13.33 0.93 -25.18
C ASP A 536 11.94 0.27 -25.18
N ARG A 537 11.82 -0.92 -24.57
CA ARG A 537 10.59 -1.71 -24.48
C ARG A 537 10.02 -1.86 -23.06
N LEU A 538 10.87 -1.84 -22.03
CA LEU A 538 10.48 -1.96 -20.61
C LEU A 538 10.67 -0.60 -19.95
N ASN A 539 9.66 0.26 -20.07
CA ASN A 539 9.66 1.57 -19.44
C ASN A 539 8.24 1.99 -19.06
N VAL A 540 8.13 3.00 -18.20
CA VAL A 540 6.85 3.51 -17.68
C VAL A 540 5.93 4.00 -18.80
N GLU A 541 6.42 4.83 -19.73
CA GLU A 541 5.61 5.40 -20.82
C GLU A 541 5.00 4.31 -21.71
N GLN A 542 5.81 3.34 -22.12
CA GLN A 542 5.40 2.18 -22.92
C GLN A 542 4.31 1.39 -22.19
N GLN A 543 4.53 1.02 -20.92
CA GLN A 543 3.57 0.25 -20.14
C GLN A 543 2.27 1.02 -19.84
N LEU A 544 2.31 2.35 -19.75
CA LEU A 544 1.09 3.16 -19.63
C LEU A 544 0.26 3.15 -20.93
N SER A 545 0.93 3.10 -22.09
CA SER A 545 0.26 3.09 -23.40
C SER A 545 -0.39 1.74 -23.74
N GLU A 546 0.17 0.63 -23.24
CA GLU A 546 -0.27 -0.74 -23.57
C GLU A 546 -1.62 -1.12 -22.97
N GLY A 547 -2.42 -1.95 -23.65
CA GLY A 547 -3.72 -2.40 -23.14
C GLY A 547 -3.64 -3.16 -21.81
N GLN A 548 -2.56 -3.91 -21.60
CA GLN A 548 -2.21 -4.61 -20.36
C GLN A 548 -0.69 -4.50 -20.17
N SER A 549 -0.25 -4.25 -18.94
CA SER A 549 1.16 -4.15 -18.57
C SER A 549 1.35 -4.44 -17.08
N HIS A 550 2.58 -4.69 -16.63
CA HIS A 550 2.91 -4.90 -15.22
C HIS A 550 2.48 -3.70 -14.39
N LEU A 551 2.74 -2.49 -14.89
CA LEU A 551 2.36 -1.23 -14.27
C LEU A 551 0.84 -1.10 -14.06
N LYS A 552 0.03 -1.48 -15.06
CA LYS A 552 -1.44 -1.44 -14.94
C LYS A 552 -1.97 -2.49 -13.97
N ILE A 553 -1.33 -3.66 -13.92
CA ILE A 553 -1.63 -4.71 -12.95
C ILE A 553 -1.29 -4.23 -11.53
N TYR A 554 -0.12 -3.64 -11.34
CA TYR A 554 0.31 -3.03 -10.08
C TYR A 554 -0.71 -1.97 -9.59
N GLN A 555 -1.09 -1.02 -10.45
CA GLN A 555 -2.12 -0.01 -10.14
C GLN A 555 -3.47 -0.63 -9.77
N ALA A 556 -3.88 -1.72 -10.44
CA ALA A 556 -5.11 -2.43 -10.12
C ALA A 556 -5.04 -3.10 -8.75
N LEU A 557 -3.89 -3.68 -8.39
CA LEU A 557 -3.64 -4.29 -7.09
C LEU A 557 -3.65 -3.27 -5.95
N VAL A 558 -3.01 -2.10 -6.13
CA VAL A 558 -3.07 -1.00 -5.17
C VAL A 558 -4.50 -0.57 -4.91
N LYS A 559 -5.32 -0.46 -5.96
CA LYS A 559 -6.77 -0.17 -5.80
C LYS A 559 -7.50 -1.28 -5.06
N LEU A 560 -7.15 -2.55 -5.32
CA LEU A 560 -7.78 -3.70 -4.70
C LEU A 560 -7.49 -3.80 -3.19
N ARG A 561 -6.35 -3.27 -2.73
CA ARG A 561 -6.01 -3.20 -1.30
C ARG A 561 -7.03 -2.46 -0.45
N ASN A 562 -7.75 -1.50 -1.03
CA ASN A 562 -8.80 -0.73 -0.36
C ASN A 562 -10.12 -1.51 -0.18
N GLN A 563 -10.23 -2.72 -0.74
CA GLN A 563 -11.41 -3.56 -0.54
C GLN A 563 -11.45 -4.08 0.89
N ALA A 564 -12.62 -4.05 1.52
CA ALA A 564 -12.78 -4.41 2.93
C ALA A 564 -12.28 -5.83 3.27
N ALA A 565 -12.37 -6.78 2.33
CA ALA A 565 -11.83 -8.12 2.52
C ALA A 565 -10.29 -8.17 2.51
N VAL A 566 -9.62 -7.27 1.78
CA VAL A 566 -8.16 -7.18 1.74
C VAL A 566 -7.62 -6.34 2.89
N THR A 567 -8.28 -5.24 3.24
CA THR A 567 -7.84 -4.38 4.36
C THR A 567 -8.12 -5.03 5.72
N PHE A 568 -9.33 -5.58 5.90
CA PHE A 568 -9.82 -6.05 7.21
C PHE A 568 -10.31 -7.50 7.20
N GLY A 569 -10.08 -8.24 6.12
CA GLY A 569 -10.54 -9.63 6.04
C GLY A 569 -9.49 -10.62 6.53
N SER A 570 -9.99 -11.80 6.88
CA SER A 570 -9.19 -12.94 7.29
C SER A 570 -8.43 -13.53 6.11
N LEU A 571 -7.25 -14.09 6.39
CA LEU A 571 -6.41 -14.80 5.43
C LEU A 571 -6.52 -16.32 5.67
N GLY A 572 -6.83 -17.07 4.62
CA GLY A 572 -6.84 -18.54 4.65
C GLY A 572 -6.17 -19.13 3.42
N PHE A 573 -5.25 -20.07 3.62
CA PHE A 573 -4.52 -20.73 2.53
C PHE A 573 -5.30 -21.91 1.95
N MET A 574 -4.95 -22.29 0.72
CA MET A 574 -5.59 -23.33 -0.06
C MET A 574 -4.54 -24.35 -0.50
N ASN A 575 -4.70 -25.60 -0.07
CA ASN A 575 -3.84 -26.68 -0.52
C ASN A 575 -4.28 -27.15 -1.91
N ILE A 576 -3.62 -26.66 -2.97
CA ILE A 576 -3.97 -26.94 -4.37
C ILE A 576 -3.00 -27.95 -4.99
N SER A 577 -1.71 -27.62 -5.05
CA SER A 577 -0.64 -28.49 -5.54
C SER A 577 0.69 -28.06 -4.92
N GLU A 578 1.79 -28.73 -5.30
CA GLU A 578 3.14 -28.31 -4.88
C GLU A 578 3.52 -26.93 -5.45
N ASP A 579 3.16 -26.71 -6.71
CA ASP A 579 3.59 -25.55 -7.50
C ASP A 579 2.66 -24.34 -7.38
N VAL A 580 1.40 -24.53 -6.98
CA VAL A 580 0.41 -23.45 -6.92
C VAL A 580 0.25 -22.95 -5.49
N LEU A 581 0.67 -21.72 -5.23
CA LEU A 581 0.28 -20.99 -4.04
C LEU A 581 -1.15 -20.51 -4.20
N GLY A 582 -1.99 -20.82 -3.21
CA GLY A 582 -3.36 -20.34 -3.16
C GLY A 582 -3.70 -19.76 -1.79
N PHE A 583 -4.24 -18.54 -1.74
CA PHE A 583 -4.84 -18.02 -0.51
C PHE A 583 -6.09 -17.17 -0.79
N SER A 584 -6.90 -16.97 0.24
CA SER A 584 -8.13 -16.21 0.19
C SER A 584 -8.15 -15.10 1.22
N ARG A 585 -8.76 -13.97 0.85
CA ARG A 585 -9.08 -12.84 1.71
C ARG A 585 -10.59 -12.69 1.79
N ILE A 586 -11.15 -12.87 2.98
CA ILE A 586 -12.61 -12.88 3.16
C ILE A 586 -13.05 -11.99 4.32
N LYS A 587 -14.21 -11.38 4.16
CA LYS A 587 -14.89 -10.66 5.23
C LYS A 587 -16.39 -10.77 5.04
N LYS A 588 -17.13 -11.11 6.11
CA LYS A 588 -18.59 -11.17 6.05
C LYS A 588 -19.17 -9.82 5.62
N GLY A 589 -20.13 -9.88 4.68
CA GLY A 589 -20.78 -8.70 4.09
C GLY A 589 -19.99 -8.04 2.95
N SER A 590 -18.89 -8.65 2.47
CA SER A 590 -18.11 -8.16 1.34
C SER A 590 -17.76 -9.31 0.38
N PRO A 591 -17.49 -9.02 -0.90
CA PRO A 591 -16.90 -10.02 -1.80
C PRO A 591 -15.58 -10.55 -1.24
N GLY A 592 -15.32 -11.84 -1.44
CA GLY A 592 -14.03 -12.47 -1.15
C GLY A 592 -13.11 -12.43 -2.38
N PHE A 593 -11.81 -12.55 -2.13
CA PHE A 593 -10.79 -12.62 -3.17
C PHE A 593 -9.93 -13.86 -2.96
N ALA A 594 -9.70 -14.63 -4.03
CA ALA A 594 -8.79 -15.77 -4.05
C ALA A 594 -7.60 -15.41 -4.95
N VAL A 595 -6.39 -15.55 -4.43
CA VAL A 595 -5.14 -15.31 -5.14
C VAL A 595 -4.51 -16.65 -5.43
N LEU A 596 -4.15 -16.87 -6.69
CA LEU A 596 -3.60 -18.11 -7.19
C LEU A 596 -2.36 -17.78 -8.00
N VAL A 597 -1.22 -18.35 -7.65
CA VAL A 597 0.06 -18.11 -8.35
C VAL A 597 0.71 -19.46 -8.61
N ASN A 598 0.91 -19.80 -9.89
CA ASN A 598 1.58 -21.02 -10.29
C ASN A 598 3.08 -20.76 -10.44
N PHE A 599 3.89 -21.27 -9.51
CA PHE A 599 5.35 -21.20 -9.58
C PHE A 599 5.96 -22.29 -10.47
N GLY A 600 5.16 -23.29 -10.87
CA GLY A 600 5.61 -24.41 -11.67
C GLY A 600 5.79 -24.07 -13.15
N ASN A 601 6.42 -25.00 -13.87
CA ASN A 601 6.67 -24.89 -15.31
C ASN A 601 5.56 -25.50 -16.18
N ASN A 602 4.52 -26.07 -15.55
CA ASN A 602 3.42 -26.76 -16.22
C ASN A 602 2.07 -26.13 -15.84
N ALA A 603 1.09 -26.26 -16.73
CA ALA A 603 -0.28 -25.89 -16.42
C ALA A 603 -0.88 -26.83 -15.35
N THR A 604 -1.60 -26.26 -14.39
CA THR A 604 -2.25 -27.00 -13.29
C THR A 604 -3.76 -26.82 -13.34
N LYS A 605 -4.50 -27.94 -13.31
CA LYS A 605 -5.97 -27.99 -13.30
C LYS A 605 -6.48 -28.41 -11.93
N PHE A 606 -7.46 -27.69 -11.40
CA PHE A 606 -8.01 -27.96 -10.07
C PHE A 606 -9.44 -27.43 -9.91
N SER A 607 -10.08 -27.80 -8.81
CA SER A 607 -11.43 -27.39 -8.43
C SER A 607 -11.40 -26.73 -7.06
N LEU A 608 -11.73 -25.44 -6.98
CA LEU A 608 -11.86 -24.74 -5.71
C LEU A 608 -13.09 -25.19 -4.92
N ASN A 609 -14.15 -25.64 -5.60
CA ASN A 609 -15.34 -26.21 -4.95
C ASN A 609 -15.08 -27.58 -4.31
N ALA A 610 -14.07 -28.31 -4.78
CA ALA A 610 -13.68 -29.59 -4.20
C ALA A 610 -12.83 -29.43 -2.93
N LEU A 611 -12.31 -28.23 -2.66
CA LEU A 611 -11.64 -27.94 -1.41
C LEU A 611 -12.63 -28.10 -0.26
N SER A 612 -12.16 -28.71 0.84
CA SER A 612 -12.92 -28.77 2.08
C SER A 612 -13.24 -27.36 2.58
N LYS A 613 -14.18 -27.26 3.54
CA LYS A 613 -14.55 -25.97 4.15
C LYS A 613 -13.27 -25.27 4.64
N ILE A 614 -13.02 -24.05 4.13
CA ILE A 614 -11.80 -23.29 4.45
C ILE A 614 -12.08 -22.48 5.70
N THR A 615 -11.28 -22.71 6.73
CA THR A 615 -11.24 -21.87 7.93
C THR A 615 -10.04 -20.94 7.81
N PRO A 616 -10.24 -19.62 7.71
CA PRO A 616 -9.12 -18.68 7.73
C PRO A 616 -8.30 -18.82 9.01
N GLU A 617 -6.99 -18.78 8.85
CA GLU A 617 -6.02 -19.05 9.91
C GLU A 617 -5.53 -17.76 10.57
N TYR A 618 -5.45 -16.68 9.79
CA TYR A 618 -4.96 -15.39 10.27
C TYR A 618 -6.10 -14.36 10.21
N ASN A 619 -6.77 -14.22 11.35
CA ASN A 619 -7.94 -13.37 11.50
C ASN A 619 -7.56 -11.98 12.05
N PRO A 620 -8.24 -10.91 11.62
CA PRO A 620 -8.17 -9.62 12.31
C PRO A 620 -8.69 -9.76 13.75
N VAL A 621 -8.21 -8.89 14.64
CA VAL A 621 -8.65 -8.85 16.04
C VAL A 621 -10.17 -8.63 16.09
N GLY A 622 -10.87 -9.51 16.81
CA GLY A 622 -12.33 -9.48 16.96
C GLY A 622 -13.13 -10.02 15.77
N ALA A 623 -12.47 -10.52 14.71
CA ALA A 623 -13.16 -11.28 13.68
C ALA A 623 -13.51 -12.68 14.23
N VAL A 624 -14.73 -13.14 13.95
CA VAL A 624 -15.16 -14.50 14.30
C VAL A 624 -14.79 -15.41 13.13
N ASP A 625 -14.16 -16.54 13.42
CA ASP A 625 -13.74 -17.55 12.44
C ASP A 625 -14.94 -18.10 11.67
N LEU A 626 -15.28 -17.46 10.55
CA LEU A 626 -16.36 -17.89 9.69
C LEU A 626 -15.77 -18.63 8.52
N ALA A 627 -15.71 -19.94 8.71
CA ALA A 627 -15.29 -20.83 7.68
C ALA A 627 -16.32 -20.86 6.53
N PHE A 628 -15.83 -20.97 5.30
CA PHE A 628 -16.62 -20.76 4.09
C PHE A 628 -16.39 -21.85 3.04
N LYS A 629 -17.29 -21.88 2.06
CA LYS A 629 -17.11 -22.63 0.82
C LYS A 629 -17.11 -21.69 -0.38
N PHE A 630 -16.37 -22.07 -1.41
CA PHE A 630 -16.45 -21.38 -2.69
C PHE A 630 -17.83 -21.56 -3.35
N PRO A 631 -18.37 -20.51 -3.98
CA PRO A 631 -19.56 -20.61 -4.83
C PRO A 631 -19.24 -21.35 -6.14
N GLU A 632 -20.24 -21.65 -6.96
CA GLU A 632 -20.00 -22.29 -8.27
C GLU A 632 -19.24 -21.39 -9.26
N ASP A 633 -19.45 -20.08 -9.17
CA ASP A 633 -18.94 -19.09 -10.11
C ASP A 633 -18.10 -18.02 -9.40
N GLY A 634 -17.10 -17.52 -10.11
CA GLY A 634 -16.33 -16.33 -9.73
C GLY A 634 -16.06 -15.43 -10.93
N THR A 635 -15.37 -14.33 -10.70
CA THR A 635 -14.93 -13.41 -11.75
C THR A 635 -13.44 -13.19 -11.61
N VAL A 636 -12.69 -13.33 -12.71
CA VAL A 636 -11.27 -12.99 -12.73
C VAL A 636 -11.16 -11.47 -12.62
N GLU A 637 -10.70 -10.96 -11.48
CA GLU A 637 -10.52 -9.53 -11.25
C GLU A 637 -9.23 -9.04 -11.92
N ILE A 638 -8.14 -9.77 -11.72
CA ILE A 638 -6.80 -9.48 -12.24
C ILE A 638 -6.17 -10.78 -12.74
N SER A 639 -5.42 -10.71 -13.82
CA SER A 639 -4.63 -11.82 -14.39
C SER A 639 -3.25 -11.28 -14.73
N SER A 640 -2.20 -12.07 -14.50
CA SER A 640 -0.83 -11.71 -14.86
C SER A 640 -0.68 -11.56 -16.36
N LEU A 641 0.34 -10.81 -16.79
CA LEU A 641 0.74 -10.83 -18.19
C LEU A 641 1.15 -12.25 -18.57
N SER A 642 0.63 -12.73 -19.69
CA SER A 642 0.99 -14.04 -20.24
C SER A 642 0.78 -14.03 -21.75
N GLN A 643 1.59 -14.80 -22.46
CA GLN A 643 1.44 -15.02 -23.90
C GLN A 643 0.12 -15.72 -24.26
N SER A 644 -0.47 -16.48 -23.31
CA SER A 644 -1.75 -17.16 -23.49
C SER A 644 -2.62 -16.99 -22.24
N LEU A 645 -3.62 -16.12 -22.33
CA LEU A 645 -4.59 -15.85 -21.27
C LEU A 645 -5.71 -16.89 -21.29
N THR A 646 -5.54 -18.00 -20.59
CA THR A 646 -6.62 -18.95 -20.28
C THR A 646 -7.70 -18.34 -19.38
N LEU A 647 -7.33 -17.34 -18.57
CA LEU A 647 -8.18 -16.65 -17.62
C LEU A 647 -8.07 -15.13 -17.83
N PRO A 648 -8.79 -14.57 -18.82
CA PRO A 648 -8.72 -13.13 -19.09
C PRO A 648 -9.40 -12.32 -17.97
N PRO A 649 -8.90 -11.11 -17.64
CA PRO A 649 -9.54 -10.23 -16.67
C PRO A 649 -11.00 -9.92 -17.03
N LYS A 650 -11.82 -9.71 -16.00
CA LYS A 650 -13.28 -9.46 -16.05
C LYS A 650 -14.11 -10.59 -16.63
N SER A 651 -13.55 -11.79 -16.82
CA SER A 651 -14.30 -12.96 -17.26
C SER A 651 -14.97 -13.68 -16.09
N ARG A 652 -16.20 -14.17 -16.30
CA ARG A 652 -16.88 -15.07 -15.36
C ARG A 652 -16.42 -16.50 -15.61
N ILE A 653 -16.04 -17.19 -14.54
CA ILE A 653 -15.49 -18.55 -14.62
C ILE A 653 -16.18 -19.48 -13.63
N LYS A 654 -16.17 -20.77 -13.96
CA LYS A 654 -16.63 -21.85 -13.06
C LYS A 654 -15.49 -22.25 -12.13
N LEU A 655 -15.69 -22.14 -10.83
CA LEU A 655 -14.65 -22.42 -9.83
C LEU A 655 -14.38 -23.92 -9.62
N ASN A 656 -15.24 -24.78 -10.19
CA ASN A 656 -15.07 -26.23 -10.17
C ASN A 656 -14.10 -26.76 -11.24
N LYS A 657 -13.62 -25.89 -12.15
CA LYS A 657 -12.70 -26.24 -13.22
C LYS A 657 -11.81 -25.04 -13.57
N VAL A 658 -10.81 -24.80 -12.74
CA VAL A 658 -9.81 -23.75 -12.92
C VAL A 658 -8.54 -24.36 -13.55
N GLU A 659 -7.95 -23.66 -14.51
CA GLU A 659 -6.66 -24.01 -15.13
C GLU A 659 -5.74 -22.79 -15.07
N LEU A 660 -4.61 -22.92 -14.36
CA LEU A 660 -3.52 -21.94 -14.36
C LEU A 660 -2.38 -22.44 -15.23
N ASN A 661 -1.98 -21.65 -16.22
CA ASN A 661 -0.79 -21.90 -17.03
C ASN A 661 0.49 -21.77 -16.18
N SER A 662 1.61 -22.22 -16.74
CA SER A 662 2.94 -22.00 -16.17
C SER A 662 3.18 -20.52 -15.86
N LYS A 663 3.70 -20.22 -14.66
CA LYS A 663 3.99 -18.85 -14.17
C LYS A 663 2.80 -17.89 -14.15
N GLN A 664 1.58 -18.38 -14.39
CA GLN A 664 0.38 -17.54 -14.41
C GLN A 664 -0.08 -17.25 -12.98
N ALA A 665 -0.51 -16.01 -12.76
CA ALA A 665 -1.17 -15.59 -11.54
C ALA A 665 -2.53 -14.97 -11.81
N VAL A 666 -3.51 -15.21 -10.94
CA VAL A 666 -4.84 -14.62 -11.04
C VAL A 666 -5.40 -14.23 -9.67
N VAL A 667 -6.20 -13.18 -9.66
CA VAL A 667 -7.06 -12.80 -8.54
C VAL A 667 -8.51 -13.03 -8.94
N ILE A 668 -9.21 -13.89 -8.22
CA ILE A 668 -10.61 -14.23 -8.47
C ILE A 668 -11.48 -13.59 -7.39
N LYS A 669 -12.43 -12.76 -7.79
CA LYS A 669 -13.49 -12.23 -6.94
C LYS A 669 -14.66 -13.21 -6.87
N PHE A 670 -15.18 -13.45 -5.67
CA PHE A 670 -16.30 -14.37 -5.45
C PHE A 670 -17.17 -13.94 -4.27
N VAL A 671 -18.36 -14.55 -4.14
CA VAL A 671 -19.24 -14.37 -2.98
C VAL A 671 -19.07 -15.58 -2.05
N PRO A 672 -18.42 -15.45 -0.89
CA PRO A 672 -18.19 -16.56 0.02
C PRO A 672 -19.52 -17.08 0.61
N ASN A 673 -19.70 -18.40 0.58
CA ASN A 673 -20.80 -19.08 1.27
C ASN A 673 -20.34 -19.40 2.70
N PHE A 674 -20.57 -18.47 3.63
CA PHE A 674 -20.28 -18.67 5.05
C PHE A 674 -21.20 -19.73 5.66
N THR A 675 -20.68 -20.52 6.58
CA THR A 675 -21.40 -21.64 7.21
C THR A 675 -21.16 -21.73 8.69
#